data_AF-A0A5E7AEB1-F1
#
_entry.id   AF-A0A5E7AEB1-F1
#
_cell.length_a   1.000
_cell.length_b   1.000
_cell.length_c   1.000
_cell.angle_alpha   90.00
_cell.angle_beta   90.00
_cell.angle_gamma   90.00
#
_symmetry.space_group_name_H-M   'P 1'
#
loop_
_entity.id
_entity.type
_entity.pdbx_description
1 polymer ?
#
loop_
_entity_poly.entity_id
_entity_poly.type
_entity_poly.pdbx_seq_one_letter_code
_entity_poly.pdbx_strand_id
1 'polypeptide(L)'
;MNGFRFGVHSTLRIMALATLLIQGSALAEEQQWQLAMNNAELRDVVAEMSSILGTTVILDPRVQGRITVMSKQALDREGVRRLFYSVLDAHSFTVIDQGDRILVTPVTEAKTRAGNGDVQSSPAAQFVTEVIELNSSSAADLAGLVRPLVSANGYVGPSVSANALVVTDTASNVRRIGQVVGKLDSGAKNTHSIVALRHGLAADIAKVMEPSLGKPGSDAGSLVIADTRANRLLIIGTQAVRQRLTSLALSLDVPAAAKLDNARVIRLRHSDAKQLAEVLDAMGQGLKQDTVLGNSKDATPVTQVMVKADESQNALVLIAEPAQVRTLENIIRQLDQPRAQVLIHAAIVEISGDIVEALGVQWGVSTGDAKGLINFPGTGIPIPGGLKFDEKNPAPEGALLSLGSDRFGALISALASNSRSNLLSTPSLLTLDNQEAEIIVGQNVPFKTGSYATNSNGADNPFTTVERKDVGISLKIRPHINDGDTLRLEVEQEVSDIAPSVSGVDSSDLITNKRALKSTILASDGEIIVIGGLIKDSVRTQESGVPLLRSIPYLGALFRWTKDTQTKSNLMVFLRPTIVRSKQDLAEVSQDRYNALRDLSQPTARQNNSLLLPRDPHQLFDGPTDTQSIDLRKPQSGAP
;
A
#
# COMPACT_ATOMS: atom_id res chain seq x y z
N MET A 1 -75.31 31.41 72.58
CA MET A 1 -75.07 30.95 71.19
C MET A 1 -74.72 29.47 71.29
N ASN A 2 -75.75 28.62 71.36
CA ASN A 2 -76.30 27.83 70.25
C ASN A 2 -75.24 26.84 69.73
N GLY A 3 -75.33 25.52 69.88
CA GLY A 3 -76.44 24.64 70.21
C GLY A 3 -76.33 23.36 69.37
N PHE A 4 -76.88 22.26 69.89
CA PHE A 4 -77.25 21.00 69.19
C PHE A 4 -76.15 19.99 68.82
N ARG A 5 -76.32 18.66 68.89
CA ARG A 5 -77.24 17.72 69.58
C ARG A 5 -76.90 16.30 69.05
N PHE A 6 -77.19 15.26 69.85
CA PHE A 6 -77.31 13.82 69.48
C PHE A 6 -76.04 13.11 68.96
N GLY A 7 -75.53 12.00 69.53
CA GLY A 7 -76.12 10.95 70.34
C GLY A 7 -76.86 9.95 69.46
N VAL A 8 -76.37 8.70 69.34
CA VAL A 8 -77.14 7.44 69.32
C VAL A 8 -76.32 6.26 68.78
N HIS A 9 -76.25 5.21 69.62
CA HIS A 9 -76.20 3.75 69.42
C HIS A 9 -75.25 3.17 68.35
N SER A 10 -74.54 2.07 68.59
CA SER A 10 -75.06 0.82 69.13
C SER A 10 -73.88 -0.10 69.52
N THR A 11 -73.80 -0.59 70.75
CA THR A 11 -74.10 -1.99 71.14
C THR A 11 -73.18 -3.04 70.46
N LEU A 12 -72.63 -4.05 71.12
CA LEU A 12 -73.13 -4.79 72.27
C LEU A 12 -72.02 -5.77 72.72
N ARG A 13 -71.81 -5.85 74.05
CA ARG A 13 -71.57 -7.04 74.91
C ARG A 13 -70.56 -8.10 74.40
N ILE A 14 -69.66 -8.61 75.21
CA ILE A 14 -69.85 -9.29 76.52
C ILE A 14 -68.52 -9.08 77.28
N MET A 15 -68.43 -8.33 78.38
CA MET A 15 -68.94 -8.55 79.75
C MET A 15 -68.16 -9.62 80.56
N ALA A 16 -67.64 -9.15 81.70
CA ALA A 16 -67.27 -9.87 82.91
C ALA A 16 -66.01 -10.75 82.85
N LEU A 17 -64.96 -10.36 83.57
CA LEU A 17 -64.75 -10.79 84.96
C LEU A 17 -63.31 -10.43 85.40
N ALA A 18 -63.08 -9.15 85.69
CA ALA A 18 -61.88 -8.68 86.38
C ALA A 18 -62.10 -8.78 87.90
N THR A 19 -62.11 -10.01 88.44
CA THR A 19 -61.97 -10.34 89.87
C THR A 19 -61.94 -11.87 90.01
N LEU A 20 -60.78 -12.47 89.77
CA LEU A 20 -60.30 -13.69 90.45
C LEU A 20 -58.82 -13.93 90.08
N LEU A 21 -57.96 -12.94 90.40
CA LEU A 21 -56.55 -13.23 90.65
C LEU A 21 -56.49 -13.90 92.03
N ILE A 22 -55.73 -15.00 92.14
CA ILE A 22 -55.67 -15.96 93.27
C ILE A 22 -56.55 -17.20 93.05
N GLN A 23 -56.16 -18.03 92.06
CA GLN A 23 -56.21 -19.48 92.21
C GLN A 23 -54.78 -19.98 92.07
N GLY A 24 -54.31 -20.65 93.12
CA GLY A 24 -52.94 -21.13 93.25
C GLY A 24 -52.56 -22.05 92.10
N SER A 25 -51.60 -21.61 91.31
CA SER A 25 -50.58 -22.53 90.83
C SER A 25 -49.79 -22.91 92.06
N ALA A 26 -50.06 -24.09 92.60
CA ALA A 26 -49.14 -24.71 93.54
C ALA A 26 -47.74 -24.61 92.93
N LEU A 27 -46.86 -23.86 93.59
CA LEU A 27 -45.43 -24.07 93.45
C LEU A 27 -45.25 -25.53 93.87
N ALA A 28 -45.20 -26.42 92.88
CA ALA A 28 -44.55 -27.69 93.07
C ALA A 28 -43.15 -27.30 93.56
N GLU A 29 -42.89 -27.58 94.84
CA GLU A 29 -41.57 -27.50 95.41
C GLU A 29 -40.70 -28.39 94.52
N GLU A 30 -40.05 -27.80 93.52
CA GLU A 30 -39.16 -28.53 92.63
C GLU A 30 -38.09 -29.10 93.53
N GLN A 31 -38.12 -30.43 93.69
CA GLN A 31 -37.08 -31.15 94.42
C GLN A 31 -35.74 -30.66 93.88
N GLN A 32 -34.95 -30.04 94.74
CA GLN A 32 -33.62 -29.59 94.37
C GLN A 32 -32.61 -30.65 94.80
N TRP A 33 -31.75 -31.07 93.88
CA TRP A 33 -30.74 -32.09 94.12
C TRP A 33 -29.36 -31.46 94.24
N GLN A 34 -28.63 -31.81 95.29
CA GLN A 34 -27.20 -31.55 95.41
C GLN A 34 -26.44 -32.84 95.11
N LEU A 35 -25.64 -32.83 94.05
CA LEU A 35 -24.93 -34.02 93.57
C LEU A 35 -23.42 -33.91 93.86
N ALA A 36 -22.91 -34.87 94.62
CA ALA A 36 -21.48 -35.03 94.87
C ALA A 36 -21.10 -36.51 94.70
N MET A 37 -20.59 -36.85 93.52
CA MET A 37 -20.15 -38.19 93.16
C MET A 37 -18.66 -38.16 92.91
N ASN A 38 -17.90 -38.95 93.66
CA ASN A 38 -16.45 -39.08 93.50
C ASN A 38 -16.13 -40.47 92.97
N ASN A 39 -15.51 -40.55 91.79
CA ASN A 39 -15.05 -41.79 91.18
C ASN A 39 -16.14 -42.87 91.04
N ALA A 40 -17.36 -42.46 90.67
CA ALA A 40 -18.50 -43.36 90.46
C ALA A 40 -18.42 -44.02 89.07
N GLU A 41 -18.94 -45.25 88.93
CA GLU A 41 -19.06 -45.88 87.62
C GLU A 41 -20.16 -45.18 86.80
N LEU A 42 -19.90 -44.94 85.51
CA LEU A 42 -20.82 -44.23 84.62
C LEU A 42 -22.21 -44.91 84.56
N ARG A 43 -22.27 -46.23 84.70
CA ARG A 43 -23.53 -46.99 84.72
C ARG A 43 -24.39 -46.64 85.93
N ASP A 44 -23.75 -46.47 87.09
CA ASP A 44 -24.44 -46.15 88.35
C ASP A 44 -24.95 -44.70 88.31
N VAL A 45 -24.14 -43.79 87.79
CA VAL A 45 -24.56 -42.40 87.60
C VAL A 45 -25.70 -42.30 86.61
N VAL A 46 -25.67 -43.03 85.48
CA VAL A 46 -26.78 -43.03 84.53
C VAL A 46 -28.06 -43.63 85.14
N ALA A 47 -27.95 -44.66 85.98
CA ALA A 47 -29.08 -45.25 86.69
C ALA A 47 -29.71 -44.27 87.69
N GLU A 48 -28.89 -43.53 88.44
CA GLU A 48 -29.34 -42.53 89.41
C GLU A 48 -29.95 -41.31 88.71
N MET A 49 -29.32 -40.84 87.62
CA MET A 49 -29.86 -39.75 86.80
C MET A 49 -31.16 -40.15 86.09
N SER A 50 -31.28 -41.40 85.62
CA SER A 50 -32.50 -41.97 85.07
C SER A 50 -33.65 -41.97 86.09
N SER A 51 -33.36 -42.32 87.35
CA SER A 51 -34.33 -42.29 88.44
C SER A 51 -34.77 -40.86 88.79
N ILE A 52 -33.86 -39.89 88.77
CA ILE A 52 -34.18 -38.47 89.04
C ILE A 52 -34.94 -37.84 87.87
N LEU A 53 -34.57 -38.16 86.64
CA LEU A 53 -35.18 -37.61 85.43
C LEU A 53 -36.48 -38.33 85.05
N GLY A 54 -36.75 -39.52 85.59
CA GLY A 54 -37.95 -40.32 85.31
C GLY A 54 -38.03 -40.83 83.87
N THR A 55 -36.88 -40.96 83.20
CA THR A 55 -36.78 -41.31 81.78
C THR A 55 -36.06 -42.64 81.59
N THR A 56 -36.57 -43.50 80.71
CA THR A 56 -35.90 -44.77 80.42
C THR A 56 -34.62 -44.53 79.61
N VAL A 57 -33.45 -44.89 80.16
CA VAL A 57 -32.15 -44.76 79.47
C VAL A 57 -31.66 -46.12 78.96
N ILE A 58 -31.31 -46.20 77.69
CA ILE A 58 -30.65 -47.35 77.06
C ILE A 58 -29.16 -47.00 76.90
N LEU A 59 -28.29 -47.82 77.48
CA LEU A 59 -26.84 -47.67 77.33
C LEU A 59 -26.30 -48.67 76.30
N ASP A 60 -25.47 -48.18 75.40
CA ASP A 60 -24.65 -49.03 74.54
C ASP A 60 -23.59 -49.77 75.39
N PRO A 61 -23.30 -51.07 75.12
CA PRO A 61 -22.28 -51.85 75.84
C PRO A 61 -20.88 -51.20 75.93
N ARG A 62 -20.58 -50.30 74.99
CA ARG A 62 -19.27 -49.61 74.88
C ARG A 62 -19.16 -48.39 75.79
N VAL A 63 -20.24 -47.97 76.45
CA VAL A 63 -20.25 -46.82 77.37
C VAL A 63 -19.74 -47.26 78.73
N GLN A 64 -18.42 -47.18 78.92
CA GLN A 64 -17.73 -47.54 80.17
C GLN A 64 -16.78 -46.41 80.58
N GLY A 65 -16.74 -46.09 81.87
CA GLY A 65 -15.87 -45.04 82.41
C GLY A 65 -16.17 -44.74 83.88
N ARG A 66 -15.22 -44.09 84.55
CA ARG A 66 -15.42 -43.53 85.90
C ARG A 66 -15.52 -42.02 85.80
N ILE A 67 -16.50 -41.44 86.47
CA ILE A 67 -16.79 -40.02 86.44
C ILE A 67 -16.82 -39.43 87.84
N THR A 68 -16.41 -38.16 87.93
CA THR A 68 -16.45 -37.38 89.18
C THR A 68 -17.23 -36.11 88.89
N VAL A 69 -18.33 -35.92 89.61
CA VAL A 69 -19.25 -34.78 89.44
C VAL A 69 -19.39 -34.11 90.80
N MET A 70 -19.01 -32.83 90.87
CA MET A 70 -19.13 -32.02 92.08
C MET A 70 -19.99 -30.80 91.79
N SER A 71 -21.25 -30.80 92.22
CA SER A 71 -22.09 -29.59 92.23
C SER A 71 -22.26 -29.07 93.65
N LYS A 72 -21.89 -27.81 93.88
CA LYS A 72 -22.13 -27.10 95.16
C LYS A 72 -23.47 -26.36 95.19
N GLN A 73 -24.17 -26.29 94.06
CA GLN A 73 -25.45 -25.60 93.91
C GLN A 73 -26.59 -26.64 93.86
N ALA A 74 -27.70 -26.31 94.49
CA ALA A 74 -28.92 -27.10 94.41
C ALA A 74 -29.52 -26.96 93.01
N LEU A 75 -29.59 -28.08 92.26
CA LEU A 75 -30.02 -28.11 90.87
C LEU A 75 -31.49 -28.54 90.79
N ASP A 76 -32.25 -27.82 89.98
CA ASP A 76 -33.58 -28.20 89.51
C ASP A 76 -33.50 -29.38 88.51
N ARG A 77 -34.65 -29.99 88.19
CA ARG A 77 -34.71 -31.16 87.29
C ARG A 77 -34.06 -30.87 85.94
N GLU A 78 -34.23 -29.65 85.44
CA GLU A 78 -33.63 -29.17 84.20
C GLU A 78 -32.11 -28.91 84.32
N GLY A 79 -31.66 -28.39 85.46
CA GLY A 79 -30.25 -28.24 85.80
C GLY A 79 -29.53 -29.59 85.88
N VAL A 80 -30.14 -30.59 86.49
CA VAL A 80 -29.61 -31.96 86.54
C VAL A 80 -29.50 -32.56 85.13
N ARG A 81 -30.52 -32.38 84.28
CA ARG A 81 -30.49 -32.82 82.88
C ARG A 81 -29.33 -32.18 82.09
N ARG A 82 -29.14 -30.86 82.22
CA ARG A 82 -28.04 -30.14 81.55
C ARG A 82 -26.67 -30.57 82.05
N LEU A 83 -26.52 -30.77 83.36
CA LEU A 83 -25.29 -31.28 83.96
C LEU A 83 -24.99 -32.70 83.46
N PHE A 84 -25.99 -33.57 83.43
CA PHE A 84 -25.88 -34.94 82.93
C PHE A 84 -25.40 -34.98 81.47
N TYR A 85 -25.98 -34.16 80.60
CA TYR A 85 -25.54 -34.09 79.20
C TYR A 85 -24.13 -33.52 79.06
N SER A 86 -23.77 -32.54 79.89
CA SER A 86 -22.41 -31.96 79.89
C SER A 86 -21.35 -32.96 80.37
N VAL A 87 -21.69 -33.82 81.34
CA VAL A 87 -20.80 -34.88 81.83
C VAL A 87 -20.62 -35.98 80.79
N LEU A 88 -21.69 -36.36 80.08
CA LEU A 88 -21.60 -37.31 78.99
C LEU A 88 -20.75 -36.76 77.83
N ASP A 89 -20.96 -35.49 77.46
CA ASP A 89 -20.22 -34.80 76.41
C ASP A 89 -18.72 -34.72 76.74
N ALA A 90 -18.37 -34.40 77.99
CA ALA A 90 -16.97 -34.36 78.46
C ALA A 90 -16.24 -35.71 78.29
N HIS A 91 -16.96 -36.83 78.32
CA HIS A 91 -16.41 -38.17 78.12
C HIS A 91 -16.64 -38.73 76.69
N SER A 92 -16.96 -37.86 75.72
CA SER A 92 -17.19 -38.25 74.32
C SER A 92 -18.38 -39.19 74.11
N PHE A 93 -19.39 -39.09 74.97
CA PHE A 93 -20.69 -39.74 74.80
C PHE A 93 -21.74 -38.69 74.46
N THR A 94 -22.65 -39.02 73.55
CA THR A 94 -23.76 -38.16 73.20
C THR A 94 -25.08 -38.82 73.56
N VAL A 95 -26.07 -37.98 73.75
CA VAL A 95 -27.44 -38.37 74.03
C VAL A 95 -28.28 -38.18 72.77
N ILE A 96 -29.01 -39.22 72.39
CA ILE A 96 -30.03 -39.17 71.34
C ILE A 96 -31.38 -39.34 72.01
N ASP A 97 -32.17 -38.27 72.02
CA ASP A 97 -33.53 -38.28 72.56
C ASP A 97 -34.49 -38.89 71.53
N GLN A 98 -35.19 -39.97 71.92
CA GLN A 98 -36.23 -40.65 71.11
C GLN A 98 -37.61 -40.52 71.76
N GLY A 99 -37.88 -39.40 72.45
CA GLY A 99 -39.18 -39.02 72.99
C GLY A 99 -39.49 -39.69 74.33
N ASP A 100 -39.70 -41.00 74.33
CA ASP A 100 -40.03 -41.78 75.55
C ASP A 100 -38.80 -42.50 76.14
N ARG A 101 -37.68 -42.48 75.42
CA ARG A 101 -36.42 -43.14 75.81
C ARG A 101 -35.22 -42.32 75.36
N ILE A 102 -34.17 -42.40 76.15
CA ILE A 102 -32.90 -41.73 75.91
C ILE A 102 -31.85 -42.79 75.59
N LEU A 103 -31.20 -42.68 74.43
CA LEU A 103 -30.10 -43.56 74.04
C LEU A 103 -28.77 -42.85 74.26
N VAL A 104 -27.87 -43.45 75.05
CA VAL A 104 -26.50 -42.96 75.26
C VAL A 104 -25.56 -43.76 74.39
N THR A 105 -24.92 -43.10 73.42
CA THR A 105 -23.98 -43.72 72.48
C THR A 105 -22.68 -42.93 72.38
N PRO A 106 -21.57 -43.57 71.96
CA PRO A 106 -20.35 -42.85 71.60
C PRO A 106 -20.58 -41.84 70.45
N VAL A 107 -19.93 -40.67 70.52
CA VAL A 107 -20.04 -39.60 69.50
C VAL A 107 -19.65 -40.02 68.07
N THR A 108 -18.93 -41.13 67.90
CA THR A 108 -18.52 -41.65 66.59
C THR A 108 -19.68 -42.27 65.81
N GLU A 109 -20.60 -42.96 66.48
CA GLU A 109 -21.78 -43.56 65.85
C GLU A 109 -22.95 -42.59 65.70
N ALA A 110 -22.91 -41.44 66.39
CA ALA A 110 -23.90 -40.38 66.25
C ALA A 110 -23.90 -39.75 64.85
N LYS A 111 -22.77 -39.80 64.14
CA LYS A 111 -22.58 -39.21 62.79
C LYS A 111 -23.48 -39.82 61.72
N THR A 112 -23.82 -41.11 61.83
CA THR A 112 -24.62 -41.82 60.83
C THR A 112 -26.11 -41.85 61.16
N ARG A 113 -26.49 -41.43 62.38
CA ARG A 113 -27.87 -41.48 62.89
C ARG A 113 -28.40 -40.09 63.30
N ALA A 114 -27.63 -39.02 63.10
CA ALA A 114 -28.08 -37.64 63.26
C ALA A 114 -29.25 -37.35 62.30
N GLY A 115 -30.44 -37.12 62.86
CA GLY A 115 -31.64 -36.79 62.08
C GLY A 115 -31.64 -35.35 61.57
N ASN A 116 -32.51 -35.08 60.59
CA ASN A 116 -32.87 -33.74 60.11
C ASN A 116 -33.71 -32.98 61.17
N GLY A 117 -33.14 -32.79 62.37
CA GLY A 117 -33.76 -31.99 63.42
C GLY A 117 -33.65 -30.50 63.12
N ASP A 118 -34.68 -29.73 63.46
CA ASP A 118 -34.62 -28.26 63.39
C ASP A 118 -33.62 -27.73 64.43
N VAL A 119 -32.57 -27.06 63.94
CA VAL A 119 -31.45 -26.52 64.73
C VAL A 119 -31.91 -25.50 65.79
N GLN A 120 -33.10 -24.92 65.63
CA GLN A 120 -33.71 -23.98 66.57
C GLN A 120 -34.33 -24.65 67.80
N SER A 121 -34.82 -25.89 67.66
CA SER A 121 -35.53 -26.60 68.74
C SER A 121 -34.71 -27.72 69.40
N SER A 122 -33.57 -28.09 68.82
CA SER A 122 -32.68 -29.14 69.36
C SER A 122 -31.83 -28.66 70.55
N PRO A 123 -31.64 -29.51 71.59
CA PRO A 123 -30.72 -29.25 72.69
C PRO A 123 -29.29 -28.95 72.24
N ALA A 124 -28.60 -28.06 72.96
CA ALA A 124 -27.31 -27.49 72.56
C ALA A 124 -26.17 -28.50 72.27
N ALA A 125 -26.24 -29.69 72.88
CA ALA A 125 -25.25 -30.76 72.77
C ALA A 125 -25.60 -31.83 71.72
N GLN A 126 -26.76 -31.74 71.05
CA GLN A 126 -27.15 -32.72 70.05
C GLN A 126 -26.45 -32.46 68.71
N PHE A 127 -25.97 -33.51 68.04
CA PHE A 127 -25.47 -33.43 66.66
C PHE A 127 -26.62 -33.27 65.67
N VAL A 128 -26.54 -32.25 64.82
CA VAL A 128 -27.52 -31.93 63.79
C VAL A 128 -26.80 -31.68 62.47
N THR A 129 -27.44 -32.07 61.37
CA THR A 129 -26.97 -31.74 60.02
C THR A 129 -27.85 -30.64 59.44
N GLU A 130 -27.24 -29.50 59.10
CA GLU A 130 -27.90 -28.37 58.44
C GLU A 130 -27.30 -28.16 57.04
N VAL A 131 -28.17 -27.85 56.08
CA VAL A 131 -27.79 -27.46 54.72
C VAL A 131 -28.00 -25.95 54.59
N ILE A 132 -26.91 -25.20 54.45
CA ILE A 132 -26.94 -23.74 54.32
C ILE A 132 -26.75 -23.37 52.86
N GLU A 133 -27.79 -22.84 52.22
CA GLU A 133 -27.72 -22.36 50.83
C GLU A 133 -26.94 -21.03 50.73
N LEU A 134 -26.10 -20.89 49.70
CA LEU A 134 -25.27 -19.70 49.48
C LEU A 134 -25.71 -18.96 48.21
N ASN A 135 -25.84 -17.64 48.29
CA ASN A 135 -26.40 -16.80 47.23
C ASN A 135 -25.33 -16.15 46.34
N SER A 136 -24.19 -15.75 46.91
CA SER A 136 -23.18 -14.95 46.20
C SER A 136 -21.78 -15.56 46.23
N SER A 137 -21.48 -16.35 47.26
CA SER A 137 -20.17 -16.97 47.44
C SER A 137 -20.16 -18.44 47.00
N SER A 138 -19.00 -18.94 46.58
CA SER A 138 -18.80 -20.35 46.23
C SER A 138 -18.75 -21.23 47.49
N ALA A 139 -19.53 -22.31 47.49
CA ALA A 139 -19.53 -23.30 48.57
C ALA A 139 -18.13 -23.88 48.86
N ALA A 140 -17.31 -24.09 47.82
CA ALA A 140 -15.96 -24.65 47.97
C ALA A 140 -15.01 -23.71 48.72
N ASP A 141 -15.08 -22.42 48.42
CA ASP A 141 -14.22 -21.39 49.02
C ASP A 141 -14.59 -21.17 50.49
N LEU A 142 -15.90 -21.11 50.79
CA LEU A 142 -16.39 -20.98 52.16
C LEU A 142 -16.16 -22.23 53.00
N ALA A 143 -16.25 -23.43 52.41
CA ALA A 143 -15.94 -24.67 53.12
C ALA A 143 -14.50 -24.69 53.63
N GLY A 144 -13.53 -24.20 52.83
CA GLY A 144 -12.14 -24.07 53.24
C GLY A 144 -11.95 -23.08 54.41
N LEU A 145 -12.66 -21.96 54.39
CA LEU A 145 -12.60 -20.92 55.41
C LEU A 145 -13.23 -21.35 56.75
N VAL A 146 -14.32 -22.11 56.69
CA VAL A 146 -15.12 -22.50 57.87
C VAL A 146 -14.64 -23.79 58.52
N ARG A 147 -13.87 -24.63 57.79
CA ARG A 147 -13.32 -25.90 58.29
C ARG A 147 -12.62 -25.83 59.66
N PRO A 148 -11.85 -24.78 60.01
CA PRO A 148 -11.23 -24.66 61.33
C PRO A 148 -12.21 -24.40 62.49
N LEU A 149 -13.44 -23.95 62.19
CA LEU A 149 -14.47 -23.65 63.19
C LEU A 149 -15.33 -24.86 63.56
N VAL A 150 -15.11 -26.00 62.90
CA VAL A 150 -15.82 -27.25 63.10
C VAL A 150 -15.22 -28.00 64.30
N SER A 151 -16.05 -28.66 65.11
CA SER A 151 -15.56 -29.48 66.21
C SER A 151 -14.73 -30.67 65.70
N ALA A 152 -13.90 -31.27 66.55
CA ALA A 152 -13.06 -32.42 66.19
C ALA A 152 -13.86 -33.61 65.59
N ASN A 153 -15.17 -33.67 65.87
CA ASN A 153 -16.08 -34.70 65.39
C ASN A 153 -17.11 -34.20 64.36
N GLY A 154 -17.09 -32.91 63.99
CA GLY A 154 -18.00 -32.37 62.99
C GLY A 154 -17.52 -32.60 61.55
N TYR A 155 -18.45 -32.47 60.61
CA TYR A 155 -18.21 -32.54 59.17
C TYR A 155 -18.69 -31.26 58.50
N VAL A 156 -17.86 -30.70 57.62
CA VAL A 156 -18.26 -29.61 56.73
C VAL A 156 -17.82 -29.96 55.33
N GLY A 157 -18.78 -29.97 54.41
CA GLY A 157 -18.56 -30.32 53.01
C GLY A 157 -19.32 -29.38 52.09
N PRO A 158 -18.69 -28.92 50.99
CA PRO A 158 -19.40 -28.16 49.98
C PRO A 158 -20.27 -29.09 49.12
N SER A 159 -21.54 -28.71 48.93
CA SER A 159 -22.38 -29.22 47.86
C SER A 159 -22.26 -28.27 46.67
N VAL A 160 -21.38 -28.63 45.73
CA VAL A 160 -21.04 -27.78 44.58
C VAL A 160 -22.23 -27.61 43.63
N SER A 161 -23.07 -28.64 43.48
CA SER A 161 -24.23 -28.60 42.56
C SER A 161 -25.37 -27.72 43.06
N ALA A 162 -25.58 -27.66 44.38
CA ALA A 162 -26.62 -26.85 45.01
C ALA A 162 -26.09 -25.49 45.52
N ASN A 163 -24.78 -25.22 45.35
CA ASN A 163 -24.07 -24.12 46.01
C ASN A 163 -24.45 -23.97 47.49
N ALA A 164 -24.43 -25.08 48.22
CA ALA A 164 -24.83 -25.13 49.62
C ALA A 164 -23.72 -25.75 50.48
N LEU A 165 -23.60 -25.31 51.73
CA LEU A 165 -22.68 -25.86 52.71
C LEU A 165 -23.43 -26.85 53.60
N VAL A 166 -23.01 -28.12 53.57
CA VAL A 166 -23.54 -29.13 54.48
C VAL A 166 -22.67 -29.14 55.73
N VAL A 167 -23.25 -28.82 56.87
CA VAL A 167 -22.58 -28.74 58.17
C VAL A 167 -23.23 -29.73 59.13
N THR A 168 -22.46 -30.69 59.62
CA THR A 168 -22.88 -31.63 60.66
C THR A 168 -22.04 -31.40 61.91
N ASP A 169 -22.64 -30.83 62.95
CA ASP A 169 -21.97 -30.58 64.23
C ASP A 169 -23.02 -30.45 65.36
N THR A 170 -22.57 -30.16 66.58
CA THR A 170 -23.46 -29.81 67.69
C THR A 170 -24.36 -28.61 67.35
N ALA A 171 -25.63 -28.64 67.78
CA ALA A 171 -26.62 -27.60 67.46
C ALA A 171 -26.14 -26.19 67.84
N SER A 172 -25.34 -26.04 68.90
CA SER A 172 -24.74 -24.77 69.29
C SER A 172 -23.67 -24.28 68.31
N ASN A 173 -22.81 -25.17 67.80
CA ASN A 173 -21.76 -24.80 66.86
C ASN A 173 -22.31 -24.57 65.44
N VAL A 174 -23.30 -25.35 65.00
CA VAL A 174 -23.98 -25.14 63.70
C VAL A 174 -24.60 -23.75 63.63
N ARG A 175 -25.29 -23.26 64.69
CA ARG A 175 -25.83 -21.88 64.74
C ARG A 175 -24.74 -20.81 64.60
N ARG A 176 -23.60 -21.02 65.27
CA ARG A 176 -22.46 -20.09 65.18
C ARG A 176 -21.87 -20.07 63.77
N ILE A 177 -21.71 -21.24 63.16
CA ILE A 177 -21.24 -21.39 61.77
C ILE A 177 -22.22 -20.71 60.81
N GLY A 178 -23.53 -20.93 60.95
CA GLY A 178 -24.55 -20.28 60.13
C GLY A 178 -24.52 -18.75 60.17
N GLN A 179 -24.29 -18.15 61.34
CA GLN A 179 -24.13 -16.69 61.46
C GLN A 179 -22.87 -16.17 60.76
N VAL A 180 -21.77 -16.91 60.79
CA VAL A 180 -20.52 -16.54 60.12
C VAL A 180 -20.68 -16.65 58.60
N VAL A 181 -21.26 -17.76 58.13
CA VAL A 181 -21.54 -18.01 56.72
C VAL A 181 -22.48 -16.94 56.16
N GLY A 182 -23.57 -16.59 56.87
CA GLY A 182 -24.49 -15.54 56.43
C GLY A 182 -23.85 -14.15 56.31
N LYS A 183 -22.88 -13.81 57.18
CA LYS A 183 -22.11 -12.55 57.04
C LYS A 183 -21.19 -12.57 55.82
N LEU A 184 -20.53 -13.70 55.55
CA LEU A 184 -19.62 -13.85 54.41
C LEU A 184 -20.37 -13.90 53.07
N ASP A 185 -21.52 -14.59 53.00
CA ASP A 185 -22.34 -14.68 51.79
C ASP A 185 -23.05 -13.37 51.41
N SER A 186 -23.12 -12.39 52.32
CA SER A 186 -23.69 -11.06 52.01
C SER A 186 -22.73 -10.14 51.25
N GLY A 187 -21.42 -10.47 51.19
CA GLY A 187 -20.35 -9.56 50.78
C GLY A 187 -20.05 -9.47 49.27
N ALA A 188 -20.50 -10.42 48.44
CA ALA A 188 -20.03 -10.55 47.05
C ALA A 188 -21.12 -10.28 45.99
N LYS A 189 -21.85 -9.15 46.07
CA LYS A 189 -22.83 -8.78 45.03
C LYS A 189 -22.14 -8.24 43.76
N ASN A 190 -21.76 -9.14 42.85
CA ASN A 190 -21.32 -8.80 41.49
C ASN A 190 -22.49 -8.18 40.70
N THR A 191 -22.58 -6.84 40.72
CA THR A 191 -23.60 -6.07 40.00
C THR A 191 -23.01 -5.50 38.71
N HIS A 192 -23.84 -5.12 37.73
CA HIS A 192 -23.40 -4.50 36.48
C HIS A 192 -23.65 -2.98 36.47
N SER A 193 -22.91 -2.23 35.65
CA SER A 193 -23.13 -0.81 35.34
C SER A 193 -22.92 -0.56 33.85
N ILE A 194 -23.73 0.31 33.25
CA ILE A 194 -23.67 0.67 31.82
C ILE A 194 -23.14 2.09 31.70
N VAL A 195 -22.10 2.30 30.89
CA VAL A 195 -21.50 3.60 30.59
C VAL A 195 -21.64 3.88 29.10
N ALA A 196 -22.31 4.97 28.73
CA ALA A 196 -22.44 5.40 27.33
C ALA A 196 -21.29 6.35 26.95
N LEU A 197 -20.63 6.09 25.82
CA LEU A 197 -19.49 6.87 25.34
C LEU A 197 -19.93 7.85 24.25
N ARG A 198 -19.42 9.09 24.30
CA ARG A 198 -19.79 10.17 23.36
C ARG A 198 -18.79 10.35 22.21
N HIS A 199 -17.51 10.12 22.46
CA HIS A 199 -16.43 10.44 21.53
C HIS A 199 -15.60 9.20 21.17
N GLY A 200 -15.21 8.40 22.17
CA GLY A 200 -14.44 7.17 21.96
C GLY A 200 -15.30 6.01 21.45
N LEU A 201 -14.69 5.12 20.66
CA LEU A 201 -15.29 3.86 20.25
C LEU A 201 -15.21 2.85 21.39
N ALA A 202 -16.35 2.25 21.74
CA ALA A 202 -16.45 1.27 22.82
C ALA A 202 -15.50 0.07 22.64
N ALA A 203 -15.27 -0.37 21.40
CA ALA A 203 -14.36 -1.47 21.09
C ALA A 203 -12.90 -1.16 21.46
N ASP A 204 -12.44 0.07 21.19
CA ASP A 204 -11.05 0.46 21.42
C ASP A 204 -10.80 0.74 22.90
N ILE A 205 -11.76 1.41 23.56
CA ILE A 205 -11.67 1.66 25.00
C ILE A 205 -11.70 0.35 25.79
N ALA A 206 -12.53 -0.63 25.40
CA ALA A 206 -12.56 -1.94 26.07
C ALA A 206 -11.20 -2.65 26.02
N LYS A 207 -10.51 -2.64 24.86
CA LYS A 207 -9.17 -3.24 24.71
C LYS A 207 -8.12 -2.57 25.60
N VAL A 208 -8.21 -1.26 25.80
CA VAL A 208 -7.30 -0.52 26.70
C VAL A 208 -7.64 -0.79 28.17
N MET A 209 -8.92 -1.02 28.47
CA MET A 209 -9.39 -1.31 29.82
C MET A 209 -9.09 -2.75 30.26
N GLU A 210 -9.13 -3.74 29.36
CA GLU A 210 -8.87 -5.17 29.64
C GLU A 210 -7.55 -5.42 30.43
N PRO A 211 -6.39 -4.85 30.04
CA PRO A 211 -5.15 -4.96 30.81
C PRO A 211 -5.23 -4.37 32.23
N SER A 212 -6.11 -3.40 32.46
CA SER A 212 -6.27 -2.74 33.76
C SER A 212 -7.01 -3.61 34.79
N LEU A 213 -7.69 -4.69 34.36
CA LEU A 213 -8.38 -5.64 35.24
C LEU A 213 -7.43 -6.65 35.93
N GLY A 214 -6.14 -6.65 35.61
CA GLY A 214 -5.16 -7.55 36.23
C GLY A 214 -5.29 -9.01 35.75
N LYS A 215 -4.38 -9.88 36.22
CA LYS A 215 -4.35 -11.29 35.80
C LYS A 215 -5.68 -12.00 36.16
N PRO A 216 -6.24 -12.84 35.26
CA PRO A 216 -7.47 -13.57 35.51
C PRO A 216 -7.25 -14.54 36.70
N GLY A 217 -7.77 -14.18 37.87
CA GLY A 217 -7.64 -14.99 39.08
C GLY A 217 -7.68 -14.22 40.40
N SER A 218 -7.34 -12.92 40.44
CA SER A 218 -7.38 -12.14 41.70
C SER A 218 -8.67 -11.34 41.91
N ASP A 219 -9.42 -11.05 40.83
CA ASP A 219 -10.73 -10.40 40.84
C ASP A 219 -11.70 -11.23 39.97
N ALA A 220 -11.90 -12.49 40.35
CA ALA A 220 -12.80 -13.42 39.69
C ALA A 220 -14.26 -12.90 39.77
N GLY A 221 -14.67 -12.14 38.76
CA GLY A 221 -16.00 -11.55 38.68
C GLY A 221 -16.09 -10.19 38.01
N SER A 222 -14.95 -9.55 37.66
CA SER A 222 -14.99 -8.32 36.88
C SER A 222 -14.79 -8.54 35.38
N LEU A 223 -15.72 -8.05 34.57
CA LEU A 223 -15.72 -8.19 33.12
C LEU A 223 -16.12 -6.86 32.49
N VAL A 224 -15.41 -6.47 31.43
CA VAL A 224 -15.75 -5.32 30.59
C VAL A 224 -16.16 -5.85 29.22
N ILE A 225 -17.39 -5.52 28.80
CA ILE A 225 -17.92 -5.89 27.48
C ILE A 225 -18.24 -4.62 26.72
N ALA A 226 -17.77 -4.51 25.48
CA ALA A 226 -18.16 -3.45 24.55
C ALA A 226 -19.42 -3.82 23.77
N ASP A 227 -20.46 -3.01 23.87
CA ASP A 227 -21.59 -3.01 22.94
C ASP A 227 -21.30 -1.98 21.84
N THR A 228 -20.78 -2.47 20.72
CA THR A 228 -20.36 -1.67 19.56
C THR A 228 -21.55 -1.02 18.85
N ARG A 229 -22.75 -1.61 18.91
CA ARG A 229 -23.93 -1.11 18.23
C ARG A 229 -24.48 0.15 18.91
N ALA A 230 -24.49 0.15 20.24
CA ALA A 230 -25.00 1.27 21.04
C ALA A 230 -23.88 2.17 21.60
N ASN A 231 -22.62 1.92 21.21
CA ASN A 231 -21.42 2.58 21.71
C ASN A 231 -21.39 2.74 23.25
N ARG A 232 -21.60 1.62 23.95
CA ARG A 232 -21.65 1.59 25.42
C ARG A 232 -20.79 0.46 25.98
N LEU A 233 -20.28 0.67 27.18
CA LEU A 233 -19.49 -0.30 27.93
C LEU A 233 -20.35 -0.88 29.05
N LEU A 234 -20.39 -2.21 29.12
CA LEU A 234 -20.97 -2.95 30.23
C LEU A 234 -19.84 -3.37 31.16
N ILE A 235 -19.86 -2.89 32.40
CA ILE A 235 -18.86 -3.19 33.42
C ILE A 235 -19.53 -4.03 34.50
N ILE A 236 -19.05 -5.25 34.69
CA ILE A 236 -19.46 -6.17 35.74
C ILE A 236 -18.37 -6.20 36.80
N GLY A 237 -18.72 -6.19 38.09
CA GLY A 237 -17.76 -6.34 39.18
C GLY A 237 -18.23 -5.76 40.51
N THR A 238 -17.31 -5.71 41.49
CA THR A 238 -17.57 -5.09 42.80
C THR A 238 -17.79 -3.58 42.66
N GLN A 239 -18.40 -2.95 43.67
CA GLN A 239 -18.69 -1.51 43.64
C GLN A 239 -17.42 -0.65 43.48
N ALA A 240 -16.31 -1.05 44.12
CA ALA A 240 -15.04 -0.35 44.01
C ALA A 240 -14.45 -0.41 42.59
N VAL A 241 -14.48 -1.59 41.96
CA VAL A 241 -13.97 -1.79 40.59
C VAL A 241 -14.81 -1.03 39.57
N ARG A 242 -16.14 -1.05 39.69
CA ARG A 242 -17.03 -0.31 38.79
C ARG A 242 -16.78 1.20 38.82
N GLN A 243 -16.61 1.80 40.00
CA GLN A 243 -16.34 3.24 40.11
C GLN A 243 -15.00 3.62 39.46
N ARG A 244 -13.96 2.82 39.68
CA ARG A 244 -12.64 3.02 39.06
C ARG A 244 -12.68 2.86 37.53
N LEU A 245 -13.35 1.83 37.03
CA LEU A 245 -13.46 1.61 35.58
C LEU A 245 -14.37 2.64 34.91
N THR A 246 -15.39 3.14 35.61
CA THR A 246 -16.25 4.22 35.11
C THR A 246 -15.49 5.53 35.01
N SER A 247 -14.68 5.89 36.01
CA SER A 247 -13.86 7.10 35.95
C SER A 247 -12.76 7.00 34.88
N LEU A 248 -12.16 5.82 34.71
CA LEU A 248 -11.22 5.56 33.62
C LEU A 248 -11.89 5.71 32.25
N ALA A 249 -13.07 5.09 32.05
CA ALA A 249 -13.82 5.20 30.80
C ALA A 249 -14.14 6.65 30.45
N LEU A 250 -14.58 7.46 31.43
CA LEU A 250 -14.86 8.88 31.23
C LEU A 250 -13.59 9.70 30.95
N SER A 251 -12.45 9.35 31.54
CA SER A 251 -11.18 10.02 31.25
C SER A 251 -10.63 9.70 29.86
N LEU A 252 -10.98 8.54 29.30
CA LEU A 252 -10.61 8.12 27.95
C LEU A 252 -11.59 8.64 26.88
N ASP A 253 -12.83 8.98 27.26
CA ASP A 253 -13.87 9.53 26.38
C ASP A 253 -13.67 11.03 26.09
N VAL A 254 -12.48 11.39 25.62
CA VAL A 254 -12.14 12.76 25.19
C VAL A 254 -12.47 12.96 23.72
N PRO A 255 -12.90 14.17 23.30
CA PRO A 255 -13.07 14.49 21.89
C PRO A 255 -11.73 14.31 21.17
N ALA A 256 -11.69 13.44 20.17
CA ALA A 256 -10.50 13.27 19.34
C ALA A 256 -10.03 14.65 18.86
N ALA A 257 -8.77 14.99 19.14
CA ALA A 257 -8.18 16.22 18.64
C ALA A 257 -8.38 16.26 17.12
N ALA A 258 -9.13 17.25 16.66
CA ALA A 258 -9.66 17.30 15.31
C ALA A 258 -8.56 17.35 14.25
N LYS A 259 -8.41 16.28 13.47
CA LYS A 259 -8.47 16.22 11.99
C LYS A 259 -7.96 14.87 11.51
N LEU A 260 -8.35 14.50 10.28
CA LEU A 260 -7.65 13.50 9.46
C LEU A 260 -6.22 13.98 9.15
N ASP A 261 -5.37 14.22 10.16
CA ASP A 261 -3.93 14.46 9.95
C ASP A 261 -3.27 13.23 9.31
N ASN A 262 -3.96 12.10 9.34
CA ASN A 262 -3.54 10.88 8.69
C ASN A 262 -3.68 10.92 7.17
N ALA A 263 -4.41 11.87 6.58
CA ALA A 263 -4.64 11.95 5.13
C ALA A 263 -4.34 13.35 4.57
N ARG A 264 -3.42 13.46 3.61
CA ARG A 264 -3.01 14.73 3.01
C ARG A 264 -2.93 14.65 1.49
N VAL A 265 -3.47 15.67 0.82
CA VAL A 265 -3.38 15.82 -0.63
C VAL A 265 -2.36 16.90 -0.95
N ILE A 266 -1.31 16.55 -1.70
CA ILE A 266 -0.26 17.47 -2.15
C ILE A 266 -0.31 17.57 -3.67
N ARG A 267 -0.44 18.79 -4.19
CA ARG A 267 -0.37 19.06 -5.63
C ARG A 267 1.07 19.31 -6.04
N LEU A 268 1.52 18.61 -7.07
CA LEU A 268 2.88 18.73 -7.61
C LEU A 268 2.93 19.84 -8.66
N ARG A 269 4.07 20.53 -8.75
CA ARG A 269 4.26 21.66 -9.68
C ARG A 269 5.10 21.30 -10.90
N HIS A 270 6.05 20.37 -10.75
CA HIS A 270 7.08 20.08 -11.74
C HIS A 270 7.19 18.59 -12.07
N SER A 271 7.01 17.74 -11.06
CA SER A 271 7.13 16.28 -11.20
C SER A 271 5.78 15.60 -11.46
N ASP A 272 5.82 14.42 -12.09
CA ASP A 272 4.64 13.62 -12.40
C ASP A 272 4.18 12.79 -11.18
N ALA A 273 2.91 12.94 -10.80
CA ALA A 273 2.34 12.28 -9.63
C ALA A 273 2.45 10.76 -9.69
N LYS A 274 2.27 10.17 -10.89
CA LYS A 274 2.38 8.72 -11.10
C LYS A 274 3.77 8.20 -10.75
N GLN A 275 4.81 8.82 -11.32
CA GLN A 275 6.20 8.42 -11.12
C GLN A 275 6.62 8.61 -9.66
N LEU A 276 6.24 9.74 -9.04
CA LEU A 276 6.54 9.98 -7.63
C LEU A 276 5.77 9.03 -6.69
N ALA A 277 4.53 8.67 -7.00
CA ALA A 277 3.78 7.72 -6.18
C ALA A 277 4.43 6.33 -6.18
N GLU A 278 4.91 5.85 -7.33
CA GLU A 278 5.63 4.58 -7.41
C GLU A 278 6.92 4.59 -6.59
N VAL A 279 7.71 5.68 -6.67
CA VAL A 279 8.95 5.85 -5.88
C VAL A 279 8.65 5.91 -4.38
N LEU A 280 7.62 6.67 -3.98
CA LEU A 280 7.26 6.85 -2.58
C LEU A 280 6.58 5.60 -1.98
N ASP A 281 5.84 4.83 -2.77
CA ASP A 281 5.27 3.55 -2.34
C ASP A 281 6.39 2.51 -2.13
N ALA A 282 7.36 2.44 -3.05
CA ALA A 282 8.54 1.59 -2.90
C ALA A 282 9.35 1.94 -1.63
N MET A 283 9.53 3.24 -1.36
CA MET A 283 10.17 3.72 -0.12
C MET A 283 9.32 3.42 1.12
N GLY A 284 8.01 3.58 1.03
CA GLY A 284 7.03 3.28 2.08
C GLY A 284 6.97 1.79 2.44
N GLN A 285 7.28 0.90 1.50
CA GLN A 285 7.42 -0.53 1.74
C GLN A 285 8.73 -0.87 2.47
N GLY A 286 9.84 -0.19 2.18
CA GLY A 286 11.11 -0.37 2.89
C GLY A 286 11.02 -0.03 4.39
N LEU A 287 10.18 0.95 4.74
CA LEU A 287 9.87 1.31 6.14
C LEU A 287 9.07 0.23 6.91
N LYS A 288 8.57 -0.82 6.24
CA LYS A 288 7.79 -1.91 6.88
C LYS A 288 8.67 -2.98 7.52
N GLN A 289 9.99 -2.98 7.27
CA GLN A 289 10.82 -4.16 7.50
C GLN A 289 11.53 -4.22 8.87
N ASP A 290 11.47 -3.17 9.69
CA ASP A 290 12.25 -3.10 10.95
C ASP A 290 11.53 -3.68 12.19
N THR A 291 10.47 -4.48 11.99
CA THR A 291 9.73 -5.11 13.11
C THR A 291 9.55 -6.62 13.02
N VAL A 292 10.20 -7.32 12.09
CA VAL A 292 9.98 -8.77 11.85
C VAL A 292 10.97 -9.69 12.60
N LEU A 293 11.57 -9.23 13.70
CA LEU A 293 12.40 -10.07 14.59
C LEU A 293 11.66 -10.52 15.86
N GLY A 294 10.39 -10.87 15.74
CA GLY A 294 9.61 -11.45 16.84
C GLY A 294 8.42 -12.25 16.35
N ASN A 295 8.50 -13.58 16.44
CA ASN A 295 7.41 -14.52 16.18
C ASN A 295 6.26 -14.33 17.18
N SER A 296 5.41 -13.32 16.96
CA SER A 296 4.13 -13.17 17.65
C SER A 296 3.03 -13.05 16.60
N LYS A 297 2.12 -14.03 16.63
CA LYS A 297 0.99 -14.20 15.70
C LYS A 297 -0.17 -13.21 15.91
N ASP A 298 0.06 -12.13 16.63
CA ASP A 298 -0.90 -11.03 16.79
C ASP A 298 -0.39 -9.80 16.04
N ALA A 299 -0.56 -9.84 14.72
CA ALA A 299 -0.29 -8.70 13.86
C ALA A 299 -1.33 -7.61 14.14
N THR A 300 -0.98 -6.66 15.00
CA THR A 300 -1.55 -5.31 14.93
C THR A 300 -1.23 -4.79 13.53
N PRO A 301 -2.21 -4.31 12.73
CA PRO A 301 -1.91 -3.80 11.40
C PRO A 301 -1.01 -2.57 11.55
N VAL A 302 0.29 -2.74 11.29
CA VAL A 302 1.24 -1.64 11.14
C VAL A 302 0.60 -0.71 10.12
N THR A 303 0.27 0.51 10.56
CA THR A 303 -0.49 1.48 9.78
C THR A 303 0.25 1.73 8.47
N GLN A 304 -0.27 1.16 7.39
CA GLN A 304 0.40 1.17 6.10
C GLN A 304 0.41 2.60 5.57
N VAL A 305 1.61 3.12 5.28
CA VAL A 305 1.77 4.29 4.41
C VAL A 305 1.15 3.91 3.06
N MET A 306 0.05 4.55 2.71
CA MET A 306 -0.61 4.40 1.41
C MET A 306 -0.41 5.67 0.62
N VAL A 307 0.32 5.55 -0.49
CA VAL A 307 0.54 6.64 -1.44
C VAL A 307 -0.23 6.30 -2.72
N LYS A 308 -1.09 7.23 -3.17
CA LYS A 308 -1.80 7.12 -4.44
C LYS A 308 -1.66 8.40 -5.24
N ALA A 309 -1.47 8.26 -6.55
CA ALA A 309 -1.48 9.37 -7.48
C ALA A 309 -2.89 9.62 -8.03
N ASP A 310 -3.27 10.89 -8.13
CA ASP A 310 -4.33 11.38 -8.99
C ASP A 310 -3.68 12.01 -10.23
N GLU A 311 -3.73 11.29 -11.35
CA GLU A 311 -3.17 11.74 -12.62
C GLU A 311 -3.92 12.96 -13.18
N SER A 312 -5.22 13.12 -12.88
CA SER A 312 -6.05 14.20 -13.43
C SER A 312 -5.71 15.58 -12.85
N GLN A 313 -5.35 15.61 -11.56
CA GLN A 313 -4.98 16.84 -10.85
C GLN A 313 -3.47 16.98 -10.62
N ASN A 314 -2.66 16.05 -11.15
CA ASN A 314 -1.24 15.89 -10.81
C ASN A 314 -0.98 16.02 -9.30
N ALA A 315 -1.67 15.21 -8.51
CA ALA A 315 -1.65 15.27 -7.06
C ALA A 315 -1.32 13.92 -6.42
N LEU A 316 -0.66 13.96 -5.27
CA LEU A 316 -0.37 12.81 -4.42
C LEU A 316 -1.31 12.82 -3.22
N VAL A 317 -2.03 11.72 -3.04
CA VAL A 317 -2.82 11.43 -1.84
C VAL A 317 -1.99 10.54 -0.93
N LEU A 318 -1.64 11.08 0.23
CA LEU A 318 -0.86 10.41 1.26
C LEU A 318 -1.78 10.03 2.41
N ILE A 319 -1.79 8.75 2.79
CA ILE A 319 -2.47 8.26 3.99
C ILE A 319 -1.44 7.55 4.86
N ALA A 320 -1.04 8.17 5.97
CA ALA A 320 0.03 7.69 6.85
C ALA A 320 -0.07 8.31 8.26
N GLU A 321 0.78 7.89 9.20
CA GLU A 321 0.86 8.52 10.53
C GLU A 321 1.34 9.99 10.42
N PRO A 322 0.88 10.93 11.27
CA PRO A 322 1.22 12.36 11.13
C PRO A 322 2.72 12.66 11.10
N ALA A 323 3.54 11.86 11.79
CA ALA A 323 5.00 11.98 11.75
C ALA A 323 5.57 11.63 10.35
N GLN A 324 5.07 10.56 9.74
CA GLN A 324 5.50 10.09 8.41
C GLN A 324 5.05 11.03 7.30
N VAL A 325 3.85 11.60 7.41
CA VAL A 325 3.34 12.62 6.45
C VAL A 325 4.28 13.82 6.39
N ARG A 326 4.82 14.29 7.53
CA ARG A 326 5.77 15.42 7.56
C ARG A 326 7.10 15.07 6.87
N THR A 327 7.60 13.86 7.07
CA THR A 327 8.83 13.38 6.40
C THR A 327 8.61 13.27 4.89
N LEU A 328 7.50 12.67 4.46
CA LEU A 328 7.14 12.55 3.05
C LEU A 328 6.96 13.93 2.39
N GLU A 329 6.36 14.90 3.08
CA GLU A 329 6.23 16.27 2.58
C GLU A 329 7.61 16.92 2.32
N ASN A 330 8.59 16.71 3.22
CA ASN A 330 9.94 17.22 3.02
C ASN A 330 10.62 16.58 1.80
N ILE A 331 10.46 15.27 1.64
CA ILE A 331 11.02 14.53 0.49
C ILE A 331 10.35 14.98 -0.81
N ILE A 332 9.02 15.11 -0.83
CA ILE A 332 8.28 15.60 -2.00
C ILE A 332 8.74 17.00 -2.39
N ARG A 333 8.97 17.90 -1.42
CA ARG A 333 9.51 19.24 -1.72
C ARG A 333 10.91 19.21 -2.34
N GLN A 334 11.74 18.23 -1.97
CA GLN A 334 13.07 18.07 -2.55
C GLN A 334 13.04 17.42 -3.93
N LEU A 335 12.06 16.54 -4.20
CA LEU A 335 11.89 15.87 -5.49
C LEU A 335 11.09 16.68 -6.52
N ASP A 336 10.18 17.56 -6.09
CA ASP A 336 9.38 18.44 -6.96
C ASP A 336 10.16 19.70 -7.34
N GLN A 337 11.29 19.51 -8.01
CA GLN A 337 12.15 20.58 -8.51
C GLN A 337 11.95 20.81 -10.01
N PRO A 338 12.15 22.05 -10.50
CA PRO A 338 12.11 22.32 -11.93
C PRO A 338 13.24 21.57 -12.64
N ARG A 339 12.89 20.80 -13.68
CA ARG A 339 13.86 20.15 -14.56
C ARG A 339 14.38 21.15 -15.58
N ALA A 340 15.70 21.15 -15.80
CA ALA A 340 16.31 21.91 -16.88
C ALA A 340 15.93 21.30 -18.25
N GLN A 341 15.97 22.14 -19.27
CA GLN A 341 15.77 21.76 -20.66
C GLN A 341 17.12 21.81 -21.39
N VAL A 342 17.23 21.07 -22.48
CA VAL A 342 18.42 21.03 -23.32
C VAL A 342 17.99 21.30 -24.75
N LEU A 343 18.57 22.35 -25.32
CA LEU A 343 18.47 22.66 -26.74
C LEU A 343 19.67 22.05 -27.46
N ILE A 344 19.40 21.19 -28.42
CA ILE A 344 20.43 20.59 -29.26
C ILE A 344 20.38 21.21 -30.65
N HIS A 345 21.56 21.57 -31.15
CA HIS A 345 21.77 21.90 -32.56
C HIS A 345 22.69 20.85 -33.17
N ALA A 346 22.30 20.28 -34.29
CA ALA A 346 23.22 19.52 -35.12
C ALA A 346 23.55 20.33 -36.37
N ALA A 347 24.76 20.15 -36.90
CA ALA A 347 25.14 20.63 -38.21
C ALA A 347 25.75 19.47 -38.98
N ILE A 348 25.11 19.11 -40.09
CA ILE A 348 25.54 18.04 -40.97
C ILE A 348 26.08 18.71 -42.23
N VAL A 349 27.36 18.51 -42.50
CA VAL A 349 28.06 19.11 -43.64
C VAL A 349 28.52 17.98 -44.56
N GLU A 350 28.04 17.98 -45.79
CA GLU A 350 28.49 17.07 -46.84
C GLU A 350 29.03 17.86 -48.04
N ILE A 351 30.28 17.60 -48.39
CA ILE A 351 30.92 18.12 -49.58
C ILE A 351 31.22 16.92 -50.48
N SER A 352 30.59 16.87 -51.64
CA SER A 352 30.82 15.81 -52.61
C SER A 352 31.14 16.37 -53.98
N GLY A 353 31.87 15.61 -54.78
CA GLY A 353 32.17 15.96 -56.14
C GLY A 353 32.78 14.80 -56.91
N ASP A 354 32.62 14.86 -58.22
CA ASP A 354 33.12 13.87 -59.14
C ASP A 354 33.80 14.55 -60.35
N ILE A 355 34.93 13.98 -60.74
CA ILE A 355 35.69 14.39 -61.92
C ILE A 355 35.74 13.17 -62.84
N VAL A 356 35.20 13.32 -64.05
CA VAL A 356 35.20 12.27 -65.08
C VAL A 356 35.98 12.76 -66.27
N GLU A 357 36.99 12.00 -66.68
CA GLU A 357 37.75 12.24 -67.91
C GLU A 357 37.66 10.99 -68.78
N ALA A 358 37.26 11.13 -70.04
CA ALA A 358 37.22 10.03 -70.99
C ALA A 358 37.79 10.46 -72.33
N LEU A 359 38.68 9.64 -72.89
CA LEU A 359 39.30 9.86 -74.19
C LEU A 359 39.45 8.54 -74.92
N GLY A 360 39.07 8.52 -76.21
CA GLY A 360 39.42 7.40 -77.07
C GLY A 360 39.15 7.66 -78.54
N VAL A 361 39.72 6.78 -79.36
CA VAL A 361 39.61 6.81 -80.82
C VAL A 361 39.04 5.48 -81.29
N GLN A 362 38.02 5.54 -82.14
CA GLN A 362 37.36 4.38 -82.71
C GLN A 362 37.56 4.37 -84.22
N TRP A 363 37.63 3.19 -84.83
CA TRP A 363 37.94 3.03 -86.25
C TRP A 363 36.88 2.18 -86.93
N GLY A 364 36.40 2.60 -88.09
CA GLY A 364 35.46 1.85 -88.92
C GLY A 364 35.95 1.74 -90.36
N VAL A 365 35.82 0.56 -90.95
CA VAL A 365 36.11 0.31 -92.37
C VAL A 365 34.93 -0.40 -93.02
N SER A 366 34.53 0.06 -94.20
CA SER A 366 33.41 -0.48 -94.99
C SER A 366 33.77 -0.46 -96.46
N THR A 367 34.35 -1.56 -96.97
CA THR A 367 34.76 -1.68 -98.37
C THR A 367 34.05 -2.85 -99.05
N GLY A 368 33.04 -2.56 -99.88
CA GLY A 368 32.19 -3.58 -100.51
C GLY A 368 31.48 -4.44 -99.46
N ASP A 369 31.68 -5.76 -99.51
CA ASP A 369 31.11 -6.72 -98.54
C ASP A 369 31.92 -6.84 -97.24
N ALA A 370 33.14 -6.27 -97.17
CA ALA A 370 33.99 -6.33 -95.99
C ALA A 370 33.71 -5.14 -95.05
N LYS A 371 33.24 -5.45 -93.83
CA LYS A 371 32.96 -4.47 -92.77
C LYS A 371 33.76 -4.82 -91.51
N GLY A 372 34.48 -3.85 -90.97
CA GLY A 372 35.27 -3.99 -89.74
C GLY A 372 35.11 -2.78 -88.84
N LEU A 373 35.11 -3.01 -87.52
CA LEU A 373 34.90 -1.95 -86.53
C LEU A 373 35.76 -2.21 -85.29
N ILE A 374 36.50 -1.18 -84.88
CA ILE A 374 37.10 -1.07 -83.55
C ILE A 374 36.19 -0.12 -82.78
N ASN A 375 35.32 -0.67 -81.94
CA ASN A 375 34.42 0.08 -81.10
C ASN A 375 34.80 -0.09 -79.63
N PHE A 376 34.71 0.98 -78.86
CA PHE A 376 34.97 0.99 -77.43
C PHE A 376 33.68 1.31 -76.66
N PRO A 377 33.50 0.76 -75.45
CA PRO A 377 32.33 1.06 -74.63
C PRO A 377 32.28 2.57 -74.33
N GLY A 378 31.14 3.22 -74.57
CA GLY A 378 30.90 4.61 -74.12
C GLY A 378 30.33 5.59 -75.15
N THR A 379 30.44 5.34 -76.46
CA THR A 379 29.90 6.27 -77.48
C THR A 379 28.60 5.77 -78.12
N GLY A 380 28.39 4.45 -78.24
CA GLY A 380 27.16 3.87 -78.81
C GLY A 380 26.94 4.16 -80.31
N ILE A 381 27.84 4.89 -80.97
CA ILE A 381 27.67 5.36 -82.35
C ILE A 381 28.31 4.37 -83.34
N PRO A 382 27.55 3.80 -84.28
CA PRO A 382 28.12 3.05 -85.39
C PRO A 382 28.81 4.00 -86.38
N ILE A 383 30.09 3.75 -86.65
CA ILE A 383 30.95 4.56 -87.54
C ILE A 383 30.62 4.41 -89.05
N PRO A 384 30.21 3.22 -89.57
CA PRO A 384 29.90 3.08 -90.99
C PRO A 384 28.60 3.80 -91.35
N GLY A 385 28.69 4.94 -92.04
CA GLY A 385 27.53 5.70 -92.53
C GLY A 385 27.39 7.15 -92.04
N GLY A 386 28.39 7.68 -91.33
CA GLY A 386 28.44 9.06 -90.84
C GLY A 386 27.81 9.26 -89.46
N LEU A 387 28.04 10.44 -88.85
CA LEU A 387 27.40 10.81 -87.57
C LEU A 387 25.92 11.11 -87.81
N LYS A 388 25.05 10.19 -87.40
CA LYS A 388 23.59 10.39 -87.45
C LYS A 388 23.06 10.37 -86.03
N PHE A 389 22.59 11.53 -85.57
CA PHE A 389 21.90 11.66 -84.29
C PHE A 389 20.40 11.68 -84.57
N ASP A 390 19.67 10.74 -83.96
CA ASP A 390 18.21 10.70 -83.97
C ASP A 390 17.69 10.38 -82.56
N GLU A 391 16.38 10.24 -82.43
CA GLU A 391 15.72 9.93 -81.15
C GLU A 391 16.13 8.57 -80.54
N LYS A 392 16.58 7.61 -81.35
CA LYS A 392 17.10 6.30 -80.92
C LYS A 392 18.59 6.30 -80.63
N ASN A 393 19.36 7.23 -81.22
CA ASN A 393 20.80 7.40 -81.00
C ASN A 393 21.13 8.86 -80.67
N PRO A 394 20.86 9.33 -79.43
CA PRO A 394 21.18 10.69 -79.03
C PRO A 394 22.70 10.94 -79.04
N ALA A 395 23.10 12.18 -79.28
CA ALA A 395 24.51 12.56 -79.21
C ALA A 395 25.04 12.36 -77.78
N PRO A 396 26.15 11.62 -77.59
CA PRO A 396 26.76 11.45 -76.28
C PRO A 396 27.41 12.76 -75.80
N GLU A 397 27.54 12.89 -74.48
CA GLU A 397 28.17 14.07 -73.87
C GLU A 397 29.66 14.15 -74.21
N GLY A 398 30.14 15.36 -74.50
CA GLY A 398 31.54 15.64 -74.83
C GLY A 398 31.74 16.13 -76.28
N ALA A 399 33.00 16.11 -76.73
CA ALA A 399 33.39 16.46 -78.08
C ALA A 399 33.54 15.21 -78.93
N LEU A 400 32.87 15.21 -80.09
CA LEU A 400 32.92 14.13 -81.07
C LEU A 400 33.44 14.68 -82.39
N LEU A 401 34.52 14.08 -82.90
CA LEU A 401 35.09 14.42 -84.19
C LEU A 401 35.18 13.16 -85.05
N SER A 402 34.41 13.13 -86.15
CA SER A 402 34.48 12.06 -87.14
C SER A 402 35.34 12.51 -88.33
N LEU A 403 36.32 11.70 -88.71
CA LEU A 403 37.25 11.95 -89.81
C LEU A 403 37.23 10.75 -90.76
N GLY A 404 36.95 10.95 -92.05
CA GLY A 404 36.94 9.83 -92.99
C GLY A 404 36.07 10.01 -94.24
N SER A 405 35.98 8.95 -95.03
CA SER A 405 35.09 8.79 -96.20
C SER A 405 34.10 7.65 -95.97
N ASP A 406 33.19 7.41 -96.92
CA ASP A 406 32.22 6.30 -96.86
C ASP A 406 32.85 4.91 -96.69
N ARG A 407 34.16 4.77 -96.96
CA ARG A 407 34.90 3.51 -96.84
C ARG A 407 35.73 3.37 -95.56
N PHE A 408 36.08 4.47 -94.91
CA PHE A 408 36.95 4.49 -93.73
C PHE A 408 36.62 5.69 -92.86
N GLY A 409 36.38 5.47 -91.57
CA GLY A 409 36.08 6.52 -90.60
C GLY A 409 36.84 6.33 -89.29
N ALA A 410 37.22 7.44 -88.67
CA ALA A 410 37.77 7.51 -87.33
C ALA A 410 36.89 8.43 -86.48
N LEU A 411 36.53 8.00 -85.28
CA LEU A 411 35.78 8.80 -84.32
C LEU A 411 36.64 9.08 -83.10
N ILE A 412 36.92 10.36 -82.84
CA ILE A 412 37.55 10.81 -81.61
C ILE A 412 36.45 11.25 -80.65
N SER A 413 36.44 10.68 -79.46
CA SER A 413 35.55 11.06 -78.36
C SER A 413 36.36 11.55 -77.17
N ALA A 414 36.03 12.74 -76.69
CA ALA A 414 36.67 13.38 -75.53
C ALA A 414 35.62 14.00 -74.60
N LEU A 415 35.69 13.67 -73.31
CA LEU A 415 34.81 14.18 -72.26
C LEU A 415 35.65 14.55 -71.03
N ALA A 416 35.39 15.72 -70.46
CA ALA A 416 35.86 16.12 -69.15
C ALA A 416 34.68 16.76 -68.40
N SER A 417 34.26 16.16 -67.29
CA SER A 417 33.21 16.70 -66.41
C SER A 417 33.75 16.92 -65.00
N ASN A 418 33.24 17.96 -64.34
CA ASN A 418 33.54 18.27 -62.95
C ASN A 418 32.25 18.72 -62.27
N SER A 419 31.77 17.92 -61.32
CA SER A 419 30.57 18.20 -60.55
C SER A 419 30.95 18.39 -59.07
N ARG A 420 30.28 19.36 -58.43
CA ARG A 420 30.52 19.75 -57.03
C ARG A 420 29.18 20.01 -56.36
N SER A 421 29.04 19.48 -55.15
CA SER A 421 27.87 19.63 -54.31
C SER A 421 28.31 19.95 -52.88
N ASN A 422 27.55 20.84 -52.23
CA ASN A 422 27.73 21.20 -50.83
C ASN A 422 26.35 21.22 -50.16
N LEU A 423 26.20 20.44 -49.10
CA LEU A 423 24.99 20.28 -48.33
C LEU A 423 25.29 20.68 -46.88
N LEU A 424 24.52 21.65 -46.36
CA LEU A 424 24.51 22.03 -44.95
C LEU A 424 23.10 21.87 -44.41
N SER A 425 22.93 20.99 -43.44
CA SER A 425 21.66 20.76 -42.76
C SER A 425 21.81 21.03 -41.26
N THR A 426 20.97 21.90 -40.70
CA THR A 426 21.05 22.32 -39.29
C THR A 426 19.76 22.04 -38.50
N PRO A 427 19.40 20.77 -38.22
CA PRO A 427 18.25 20.46 -37.40
C PRO A 427 18.50 20.86 -35.94
N SER A 428 17.43 21.32 -35.26
CA SER A 428 17.47 21.72 -33.85
C SER A 428 16.27 21.19 -33.08
N LEU A 429 16.47 20.82 -31.82
CA LEU A 429 15.43 20.22 -30.98
C LEU A 429 15.60 20.61 -29.51
N LEU A 430 14.51 20.96 -28.84
CA LEU A 430 14.46 21.25 -27.40
C LEU A 430 13.78 20.08 -26.67
N THR A 431 14.39 19.58 -25.61
CA THR A 431 13.80 18.51 -24.78
C THR A 431 14.12 18.71 -23.30
N LEU A 432 13.38 18.03 -22.43
CA LEU A 432 13.70 17.98 -21.00
C LEU A 432 14.90 17.07 -20.74
N ASP A 433 15.59 17.31 -19.63
CA ASP A 433 16.57 16.37 -19.11
C ASP A 433 15.95 14.97 -18.90
N ASN A 434 16.70 13.94 -19.26
CA ASN A 434 16.31 12.52 -19.26
C ASN A 434 15.16 12.12 -20.19
N GLN A 435 14.62 13.05 -20.99
CA GLN A 435 13.51 12.80 -21.90
C GLN A 435 14.00 12.66 -23.35
N GLU A 436 13.64 11.55 -23.97
CA GLU A 436 13.89 11.31 -25.39
C GLU A 436 13.02 12.23 -26.26
N ALA A 437 13.64 12.81 -27.28
CA ALA A 437 12.95 13.58 -28.29
C ALA A 437 13.51 13.27 -29.68
N GLU A 438 12.66 13.38 -30.70
CA GLU A 438 12.97 13.05 -32.09
C GLU A 438 12.43 14.14 -33.03
N ILE A 439 13.23 14.49 -34.03
CA ILE A 439 12.83 15.33 -35.16
C ILE A 439 13.08 14.59 -36.46
N ILE A 440 12.04 14.43 -37.29
CA ILE A 440 12.11 13.81 -38.61
C ILE A 440 11.73 14.85 -39.65
N VAL A 441 12.64 15.11 -40.59
CA VAL A 441 12.44 16.03 -41.72
C VAL A 441 12.71 15.26 -43.01
N GLY A 442 11.66 14.96 -43.77
CA GLY A 442 11.80 14.11 -44.94
C GLY A 442 10.53 13.95 -45.75
N GLN A 443 10.53 12.94 -46.60
CA GLN A 443 9.40 12.53 -47.42
C GLN A 443 9.02 11.09 -47.07
N ASN A 444 7.72 10.79 -47.05
CA ASN A 444 7.23 9.43 -46.83
C ASN A 444 6.97 8.73 -48.17
N VAL A 445 7.91 7.87 -48.58
CA VAL A 445 7.89 7.24 -49.91
C VAL A 445 7.40 5.78 -49.85
N PRO A 446 6.65 5.30 -50.86
CA PRO A 446 6.16 3.92 -50.89
C PRO A 446 7.21 2.97 -51.49
N PHE A 447 7.45 1.85 -50.82
CA PHE A 447 8.23 0.71 -51.27
C PHE A 447 7.31 -0.46 -51.55
N LYS A 448 7.44 -1.15 -52.69
CA LYS A 448 6.62 -2.32 -53.00
C LYS A 448 7.22 -3.55 -52.30
N THR A 449 6.47 -4.20 -51.40
CA THR A 449 6.95 -5.37 -50.64
C THR A 449 6.50 -6.71 -51.21
N GLY A 450 5.61 -6.69 -52.20
CA GLY A 450 5.20 -7.87 -52.96
C GLY A 450 4.20 -7.54 -54.06
N SER A 451 4.11 -8.39 -55.07
CA SER A 451 3.10 -8.31 -56.12
C SER A 451 2.52 -9.70 -56.42
N TYR A 452 1.20 -9.84 -56.43
CA TYR A 452 0.52 -11.07 -56.85
C TYR A 452 -0.25 -10.80 -58.15
N ALA A 453 0.14 -11.50 -59.22
CA ALA A 453 -0.62 -11.56 -60.47
C ALA A 453 -1.47 -12.85 -60.46
N THR A 454 -2.79 -12.73 -60.58
CA THR A 454 -3.66 -13.90 -60.74
C THR A 454 -3.61 -14.36 -62.19
N ASN A 455 -2.95 -15.50 -62.47
CA ASN A 455 -2.91 -16.11 -63.79
C ASN A 455 -4.28 -16.68 -64.17
N SER A 456 -5.10 -15.86 -64.83
CA SER A 456 -6.28 -16.29 -65.60
C SER A 456 -6.66 -15.15 -66.54
N ASN A 457 -6.29 -15.29 -67.82
CA ASN A 457 -6.67 -14.43 -68.95
C ASN A 457 -6.55 -12.90 -68.74
N GLY A 458 -5.36 -12.36 -68.99
CA GLY A 458 -5.22 -10.99 -69.52
C GLY A 458 -5.59 -9.81 -68.61
N ALA A 459 -5.42 -9.93 -67.29
CA ALA A 459 -5.51 -8.78 -66.38
C ALA A 459 -4.11 -8.21 -66.09
N ASP A 460 -3.75 -7.14 -66.83
CA ASP A 460 -2.50 -6.36 -66.75
C ASP A 460 -2.33 -5.53 -65.45
N ASN A 461 -2.85 -5.98 -64.30
CA ASN A 461 -2.73 -5.22 -63.06
C ASN A 461 -2.50 -6.14 -61.84
N PRO A 462 -1.24 -6.50 -61.54
CA PRO A 462 -0.92 -7.23 -60.31
C PRO A 462 -1.24 -6.37 -59.08
N PHE A 463 -1.87 -6.98 -58.07
CA PHE A 463 -2.02 -6.32 -56.77
C PHE A 463 -0.63 -6.16 -56.15
N THR A 464 -0.21 -4.92 -55.93
CA THR A 464 1.07 -4.62 -55.27
C THR A 464 0.82 -4.16 -53.83
N THR A 465 1.50 -4.78 -52.87
CA THR A 465 1.51 -4.31 -51.48
C THR A 465 2.59 -3.26 -51.36
N VAL A 466 2.24 -2.11 -50.79
CA VAL A 466 3.19 -1.00 -50.56
C VAL A 466 3.39 -0.77 -49.06
N GLU A 467 4.64 -0.65 -48.64
CA GLU A 467 5.08 -0.21 -47.32
C GLU A 467 5.57 1.24 -47.43
N ARG A 468 5.14 2.10 -46.51
CA ARG A 468 5.55 3.51 -46.46
C ARG A 468 6.77 3.64 -45.55
N LYS A 469 7.85 4.27 -46.02
CA LYS A 469 9.05 4.54 -45.22
C LYS A 469 9.43 6.01 -45.33
N ASP A 470 9.82 6.58 -44.20
CA ASP A 470 10.31 7.94 -44.12
C ASP A 470 11.77 8.01 -44.59
N VAL A 471 12.02 8.88 -45.56
CA VAL A 471 13.35 9.14 -46.12
C VAL A 471 13.66 10.61 -45.90
N GLY A 472 14.71 10.89 -45.14
CA GLY A 472 15.14 12.25 -44.85
C GLY A 472 16.13 12.29 -43.69
N ILE A 473 16.15 13.40 -42.98
CA ILE A 473 17.00 13.62 -41.81
C ILE A 473 16.17 13.26 -40.57
N SER A 474 16.59 12.24 -39.82
CA SER A 474 16.09 11.97 -38.47
C SER A 474 17.20 12.25 -37.46
N LEU A 475 16.86 13.01 -36.42
CA LEU A 475 17.70 13.23 -35.25
C LEU A 475 16.89 12.86 -34.01
N LYS A 476 17.34 11.81 -33.35
CA LYS A 476 16.80 11.30 -32.10
C LYS A 476 17.84 11.45 -31.00
N ILE A 477 17.42 12.00 -29.88
CA ILE A 477 18.34 12.35 -28.80
C ILE A 477 17.72 12.19 -27.43
N ARG A 478 18.53 11.72 -26.49
CA ARG A 478 18.20 11.66 -25.06
C ARG A 478 19.33 12.32 -24.27
N PRO A 479 19.13 13.53 -23.74
CA PRO A 479 20.13 14.19 -22.92
C PRO A 479 20.05 13.75 -21.46
N HIS A 480 21.19 13.82 -20.79
CA HIS A 480 21.33 13.66 -19.36
C HIS A 480 22.33 14.70 -18.84
N ILE A 481 21.87 15.62 -17.99
CA ILE A 481 22.71 16.66 -17.41
C ILE A 481 23.44 16.07 -16.19
N ASN A 482 24.78 16.13 -16.20
CA ASN A 482 25.62 15.75 -15.07
C ASN A 482 25.96 16.98 -14.21
N ASP A 483 26.47 16.73 -13.01
CA ASP A 483 27.06 17.77 -12.16
C ASP A 483 28.28 18.40 -12.85
N GLY A 484 28.30 19.74 -12.97
CA GLY A 484 29.41 20.50 -13.57
C GLY A 484 29.22 20.93 -15.03
N ASP A 485 27.98 21.25 -15.45
CA ASP A 485 27.66 21.82 -16.78
C ASP A 485 28.03 20.91 -17.97
N THR A 486 28.23 19.62 -17.71
CA THR A 486 28.44 18.61 -18.75
C THR A 486 27.16 17.82 -19.01
N LEU A 487 26.95 17.44 -20.25
CA LEU A 487 25.81 16.68 -20.71
C LEU A 487 26.27 15.37 -21.34
N ARG A 488 25.69 14.27 -20.91
CA ARG A 488 25.77 12.99 -21.61
C ARG A 488 24.60 12.92 -22.59
N LEU A 489 24.89 12.77 -23.87
CA LEU A 489 23.89 12.71 -24.95
C LEU A 489 23.93 11.34 -25.58
N GLU A 490 22.80 10.63 -25.58
CA GLU A 490 22.59 9.48 -26.46
C GLU A 490 22.00 10.01 -27.77
N VAL A 491 22.75 9.90 -28.86
CA VAL A 491 22.41 10.50 -30.16
C VAL A 491 22.27 9.40 -31.21
N GLU A 492 21.14 9.41 -31.88
CA GLU A 492 20.85 8.62 -33.08
C GLU A 492 20.54 9.58 -34.21
N GLN A 493 21.39 9.61 -35.23
CA GLN A 493 21.27 10.50 -36.37
C GLN A 493 21.24 9.66 -37.64
N GLU A 494 20.22 9.90 -38.47
CA GLU A 494 20.05 9.27 -39.76
C GLU A 494 19.85 10.33 -40.85
N VAL A 495 20.54 10.19 -41.97
CA VAL A 495 20.32 10.95 -43.20
C VAL A 495 20.08 9.94 -44.31
N SER A 496 18.88 9.99 -44.87
CA SER A 496 18.46 9.13 -45.96
C SER A 496 18.01 9.97 -47.14
N ASP A 497 18.46 9.62 -48.34
CA ASP A 497 18.08 10.26 -49.61
C ASP A 497 17.73 9.21 -50.67
N ILE A 498 16.90 9.60 -51.63
CA ILE A 498 16.47 8.72 -52.73
C ILE A 498 17.52 8.79 -53.83
N ALA A 499 18.13 7.66 -54.17
CA ALA A 499 19.08 7.60 -55.27
C ALA A 499 18.34 7.78 -56.62
N PRO A 500 18.90 8.54 -57.57
CA PRO A 500 18.30 8.68 -58.89
C PRO A 500 18.16 7.30 -59.57
N SER A 501 16.99 7.03 -60.13
CA SER A 501 16.66 5.74 -60.76
C SER A 501 17.62 5.42 -61.90
N VAL A 502 18.29 4.26 -61.82
CA VAL A 502 19.17 3.77 -62.88
C VAL A 502 18.31 3.26 -64.04
N SER A 503 18.52 3.79 -65.24
CA SER A 503 17.81 3.35 -66.46
C SER A 503 18.07 1.85 -66.71
N GLY A 504 17.01 1.03 -66.72
CA GLY A 504 17.09 -0.41 -66.99
C GLY A 504 16.71 -1.34 -65.82
N VAL A 505 16.37 -0.79 -64.65
CA VAL A 505 15.64 -1.50 -63.60
C VAL A 505 14.18 -1.08 -63.69
N ASP A 506 13.25 -2.03 -63.71
CA ASP A 506 11.82 -1.75 -63.73
C ASP A 506 11.48 -0.70 -62.67
N SER A 507 10.68 0.29 -63.08
CA SER A 507 10.35 1.54 -62.38
C SER A 507 9.52 1.38 -61.09
N SER A 508 9.87 0.40 -60.25
CA SER A 508 9.07 -0.01 -59.10
C SER A 508 9.82 -0.09 -57.78
N ASP A 509 11.17 -0.17 -57.80
CA ASP A 509 12.00 -0.15 -56.59
C ASP A 509 12.85 1.12 -56.51
N LEU A 510 12.53 1.96 -55.53
CA LEU A 510 13.32 3.13 -55.16
C LEU A 510 14.54 2.66 -54.37
N ILE A 511 15.74 3.03 -54.81
CA ILE A 511 16.97 2.82 -54.01
C ILE A 511 17.13 4.02 -53.08
N THR A 512 17.46 3.76 -51.81
CA THR A 512 17.78 4.82 -50.85
C THR A 512 19.22 4.72 -50.38
N ASN A 513 19.90 5.86 -50.35
CA ASN A 513 21.18 6.01 -49.68
C ASN A 513 20.88 6.30 -48.21
N LYS A 514 21.45 5.52 -47.29
CA LYS A 514 21.26 5.69 -45.84
C LYS A 514 22.60 5.89 -45.15
N ARG A 515 22.73 6.99 -44.42
CA ARG A 515 23.86 7.33 -43.56
C ARG A 515 23.33 7.37 -42.13
N ALA A 516 23.79 6.47 -41.26
CA ALA A 516 23.29 6.38 -39.89
C ALA A 516 24.45 6.35 -38.89
N LEU A 517 24.27 7.06 -37.78
CA LEU A 517 25.21 7.16 -36.68
C LEU A 517 24.46 7.02 -35.35
N LYS A 518 24.97 6.18 -34.46
CA LYS A 518 24.48 6.01 -33.10
C LYS A 518 25.66 6.07 -32.14
N SER A 519 25.66 7.05 -31.24
CA SER A 519 26.77 7.25 -30.31
C SER A 519 26.28 7.86 -28.99
N THR A 520 27.03 7.60 -27.92
CA THR A 520 26.84 8.27 -26.63
C THR A 520 28.05 9.14 -26.38
N ILE A 521 27.84 10.45 -26.26
CA ILE A 521 28.89 11.46 -26.17
C ILE A 521 28.74 12.28 -24.90
N LEU A 522 29.86 12.76 -24.35
CA LEU A 522 29.88 13.74 -23.27
C LEU A 522 30.29 15.09 -23.86
N ALA A 523 29.51 16.13 -23.57
CA ALA A 523 29.68 17.47 -24.14
C ALA A 523 29.52 18.53 -23.05
N SER A 524 30.28 19.62 -23.10
CA SER A 524 30.06 20.76 -22.21
C SER A 524 28.94 21.65 -22.75
N ASP A 525 28.32 22.45 -21.87
CA ASP A 525 27.33 23.46 -22.28
C ASP A 525 27.89 24.43 -23.35
N GLY A 526 27.18 24.56 -24.47
CA GLY A 526 27.52 25.47 -25.56
C GLY A 526 28.68 25.03 -26.47
N GLU A 527 29.38 23.93 -26.16
CA GLU A 527 30.54 23.43 -26.91
C GLU A 527 30.11 22.73 -28.22
N ILE A 528 30.88 22.92 -29.29
CA ILE A 528 30.66 22.22 -30.57
C ILE A 528 31.54 20.98 -30.58
N ILE A 529 30.90 19.81 -30.66
CA ILE A 529 31.58 18.53 -30.74
C ILE A 529 31.35 17.86 -32.10
N VAL A 530 32.36 17.14 -32.58
CA VAL A 530 32.26 16.31 -33.78
C VAL A 530 31.84 14.90 -33.34
N ILE A 531 30.65 14.47 -33.72
CA ILE A 531 30.15 13.13 -33.37
C ILE A 531 30.76 12.07 -34.30
N GLY A 532 30.95 12.43 -35.56
CA GLY A 532 31.52 11.54 -36.56
C GLY A 532 31.60 12.16 -37.95
N GLY A 533 32.09 11.37 -38.89
CA GLY A 533 32.23 11.76 -40.28
C GLY A 533 32.73 10.61 -41.15
N LEU A 534 32.66 10.80 -42.47
CA LEU A 534 33.17 9.87 -43.47
C LEU A 534 33.91 10.64 -44.55
N ILE A 535 35.14 10.25 -44.84
CA ILE A 535 35.89 10.74 -46.00
C ILE A 535 36.05 9.56 -46.95
N LYS A 536 35.46 9.68 -48.14
CA LYS A 536 35.54 8.71 -49.22
C LYS A 536 36.26 9.34 -50.39
N ASP A 537 37.33 8.69 -50.83
CA ASP A 537 38.05 9.01 -52.06
C ASP A 537 38.15 7.73 -52.89
N SER A 538 37.65 7.79 -54.12
CA SER A 538 37.58 6.62 -55.00
C SER A 538 37.96 7.02 -56.42
N VAL A 539 39.07 6.47 -56.87
CA VAL A 539 39.59 6.62 -58.23
C VAL A 539 39.35 5.32 -59.00
N ARG A 540 38.65 5.41 -60.13
CA ARG A 540 38.38 4.30 -61.03
C ARG A 540 38.92 4.62 -62.42
N THR A 541 39.92 3.86 -62.84
CA THR A 541 40.46 3.90 -64.21
C THR A 541 39.96 2.69 -64.98
N GLN A 542 39.31 2.93 -66.12
CA GLN A 542 38.89 1.90 -67.06
C GLN A 542 39.64 2.10 -68.38
N GLU A 543 40.44 1.11 -68.77
CA GLU A 543 41.16 1.12 -70.03
C GLU A 543 40.69 -0.06 -70.89
N SER A 544 40.30 0.24 -72.13
CA SER A 544 39.95 -0.75 -73.16
C SER A 544 40.82 -0.49 -74.38
N GLY A 545 41.33 -1.52 -75.04
CA GLY A 545 42.22 -1.32 -76.17
C GLY A 545 42.44 -2.58 -76.97
N VAL A 546 42.90 -2.41 -78.21
CA VAL A 546 43.23 -3.55 -79.07
C VAL A 546 44.53 -4.20 -78.56
N PRO A 547 44.56 -5.54 -78.35
CA PRO A 547 45.78 -6.24 -77.97
C PRO A 547 46.94 -5.94 -78.94
N LEU A 548 48.17 -5.81 -78.42
CA LEU A 548 49.41 -5.40 -79.12
C LEU A 548 49.43 -3.93 -79.62
N LEU A 549 48.39 -3.46 -80.32
CA LEU A 549 48.38 -2.11 -80.90
C LEU A 549 48.28 -1.01 -79.83
N ARG A 550 47.62 -1.28 -78.70
CA ARG A 550 47.51 -0.32 -77.59
C ARG A 550 48.84 0.02 -76.91
N SER A 551 49.83 -0.87 -76.98
CA SER A 551 51.12 -0.74 -76.26
C SER A 551 52.22 -0.05 -77.06
N ILE A 552 51.96 0.37 -78.30
CA ILE A 552 52.95 1.08 -79.11
C ILE A 552 53.14 2.48 -78.52
N PRO A 553 54.38 2.93 -78.22
CA PRO A 553 54.63 4.29 -77.73
C PRO A 553 54.12 5.33 -78.74
N TYR A 554 53.51 6.40 -78.24
CA TYR A 554 52.84 7.47 -79.00
C TYR A 554 51.59 7.05 -79.79
N LEU A 555 51.68 6.01 -80.61
CA LEU A 555 50.59 5.55 -81.49
C LEU A 555 49.53 4.70 -80.77
N GLY A 556 49.87 4.09 -79.64
CA GLY A 556 48.95 3.25 -78.87
C GLY A 556 47.73 4.00 -78.33
N ALA A 557 47.83 5.32 -78.14
CA ALA A 557 46.73 6.20 -77.76
C ALA A 557 45.56 6.18 -78.76
N LEU A 558 45.85 5.90 -80.04
CA LEU A 558 44.85 5.79 -81.10
C LEU A 558 44.08 4.46 -81.08
N PHE A 559 44.56 3.46 -80.34
CA PHE A 559 43.98 2.12 -80.28
C PHE A 559 43.50 1.74 -78.87
N ARG A 560 43.29 2.75 -78.01
CA ARG A 560 42.75 2.60 -76.66
C ARG A 560 41.68 3.64 -76.36
N TRP A 561 40.88 3.32 -75.36
CA TRP A 561 39.91 4.18 -74.72
C TRP A 561 40.15 4.13 -73.22
N THR A 562 40.33 5.30 -72.62
CA THR A 562 40.60 5.46 -71.19
C THR A 562 39.50 6.32 -70.59
N LYS A 563 38.91 5.85 -69.48
CA LYS A 563 37.96 6.59 -68.66
C LYS A 563 38.46 6.60 -67.22
N ASP A 564 38.79 7.78 -66.74
CA ASP A 564 39.14 8.05 -65.35
C ASP A 564 37.93 8.69 -64.65
N THR A 565 37.60 8.18 -63.47
CA THR A 565 36.51 8.67 -62.65
C THR A 565 37.00 8.81 -61.22
N GLN A 566 37.14 10.05 -60.75
CA GLN A 566 37.52 10.37 -59.38
C GLN A 566 36.29 10.86 -58.65
N THR A 567 35.97 10.23 -57.52
CA THR A 567 34.82 10.59 -56.68
C THR A 567 35.30 10.90 -55.28
N LYS A 568 34.96 12.08 -54.78
CA LYS A 568 35.34 12.52 -53.44
C LYS A 568 34.10 12.95 -52.66
N SER A 569 33.94 12.46 -51.44
CA SER A 569 32.85 12.81 -50.54
C SER A 569 33.36 12.93 -49.11
N ASN A 570 33.08 14.07 -48.47
CA ASN A 570 33.43 14.38 -47.10
C ASN A 570 32.15 14.68 -46.33
N LEU A 571 31.82 13.88 -45.34
CA LEU A 571 30.70 14.07 -44.42
C LEU A 571 31.25 14.36 -43.02
N MET A 572 30.72 15.39 -42.36
CA MET A 572 30.98 15.68 -40.95
C MET A 572 29.67 15.99 -40.24
N VAL A 573 29.53 15.49 -39.02
CA VAL A 573 28.37 15.70 -38.16
C VAL A 573 28.83 16.37 -36.87
N PHE A 574 28.37 17.60 -36.67
CA PHE A 574 28.62 18.40 -35.50
C PHE A 574 27.38 18.47 -34.61
N LEU A 575 27.57 18.59 -33.31
CA LEU A 575 26.51 18.83 -32.35
C LEU A 575 26.94 19.88 -31.34
N ARG A 576 26.00 20.76 -30.99
CA ARG A 576 26.15 21.78 -29.96
C ARG A 576 24.96 21.71 -28.99
N PRO A 577 25.14 21.20 -27.76
CA PRO A 577 24.10 21.26 -26.75
C PRO A 577 24.11 22.62 -26.05
N THR A 578 22.96 23.04 -25.54
CA THR A 578 22.82 24.25 -24.73
C THR A 578 21.82 23.99 -23.62
N ILE A 579 22.23 24.15 -22.36
CA ILE A 579 21.39 23.96 -21.18
C ILE A 579 20.54 25.22 -20.99
N VAL A 580 19.24 25.03 -20.82
CA VAL A 580 18.26 26.08 -20.56
C VAL A 580 17.68 25.83 -19.17
N ARG A 581 18.08 26.62 -18.17
CA ARG A 581 17.66 26.46 -16.78
C ARG A 581 16.49 27.36 -16.41
N SER A 582 16.55 28.61 -16.87
CA SER A 582 15.58 29.63 -16.50
C SER A 582 14.60 29.94 -17.65
N LYS A 583 13.45 30.53 -17.30
CA LYS A 583 12.50 31.04 -18.30
C LYS A 583 13.10 32.18 -19.14
N GLN A 584 14.03 32.94 -18.55
CA GLN A 584 14.71 34.04 -19.23
C GLN A 584 15.69 33.50 -20.27
N ASP A 585 16.47 32.46 -19.92
CA ASP A 585 17.39 31.77 -20.84
C ASP A 585 16.61 31.22 -22.04
N LEU A 586 15.45 30.61 -21.78
CA LEU A 586 14.58 30.08 -22.84
C LEU A 586 14.11 31.19 -23.77
N ALA A 587 13.68 32.33 -23.22
CA ALA A 587 13.23 33.47 -24.01
C ALA A 587 14.37 34.07 -24.85
N GLU A 588 15.57 34.22 -24.27
CA GLU A 588 16.77 34.71 -24.94
C GLU A 588 17.17 33.80 -26.11
N VAL A 589 17.32 32.50 -25.86
CA VAL A 589 17.65 31.51 -26.88
C VAL A 589 16.60 31.44 -27.99
N SER A 590 15.31 31.56 -27.64
CA SER A 590 14.22 31.58 -28.62
C SER A 590 14.26 32.85 -29.48
N GLN A 591 14.52 34.01 -28.86
CA GLN A 591 14.62 35.29 -29.55
C GLN A 591 15.83 35.32 -30.48
N ASP A 592 16.98 34.84 -30.03
CA ASP A 592 18.20 34.75 -30.84
C ASP A 592 17.98 33.86 -32.06
N ARG A 593 17.29 32.73 -31.88
CA ARG A 593 16.94 31.82 -32.99
C ARG A 593 15.97 32.46 -33.96
N TYR A 594 14.96 33.15 -33.45
CA TYR A 594 14.01 33.88 -34.28
C TYR A 594 14.71 34.98 -35.09
N ASN A 595 15.58 35.76 -34.45
CA ASN A 595 16.37 36.81 -35.10
C ASN A 595 17.30 36.22 -36.16
N ALA A 596 17.96 35.09 -35.90
CA ALA A 596 18.81 34.42 -36.87
C ALA A 596 18.03 33.97 -38.12
N LEU A 597 16.83 33.38 -37.94
CA LEU A 597 15.94 33.02 -39.07
C LEU A 597 15.43 34.27 -39.80
N ARG A 598 15.17 35.35 -39.05
CA ARG A 598 14.76 36.64 -39.62
C ARG A 598 15.87 37.26 -40.46
N ASP A 599 17.11 37.23 -40.00
CA ASP A 599 18.26 37.76 -40.74
C ASP A 599 18.55 36.94 -42.00
N LEU A 600 18.31 35.62 -41.97
CA LEU A 600 18.34 34.77 -43.16
C LEU A 600 17.20 35.06 -44.15
N SER A 601 16.05 35.55 -43.67
CA SER A 601 14.90 35.92 -44.52
C SER A 601 14.93 37.40 -44.96
N GLN A 602 15.80 38.24 -44.38
CA GLN A 602 15.98 39.61 -44.84
C GLN A 602 16.55 39.63 -46.27
N PRO A 603 15.96 40.43 -47.18
CA PRO A 603 16.21 40.33 -48.61
C PRO A 603 17.52 41.06 -48.94
N THR A 604 18.65 40.36 -48.79
CA THR A 604 19.90 40.77 -49.44
C THR A 604 20.00 40.19 -50.87
N ALA A 605 19.02 39.41 -51.32
CA ALA A 605 18.99 38.86 -52.67
C ALA A 605 17.58 38.87 -53.26
N ARG A 606 17.35 39.83 -54.17
CA ARG A 606 16.22 39.95 -55.12
C ARG A 606 14.89 40.40 -54.50
N GLN A 607 14.51 41.61 -54.91
CA GLN A 607 13.21 42.24 -54.70
C GLN A 607 12.08 41.23 -54.95
N ASN A 608 11.14 41.13 -54.00
CA ASN A 608 9.87 40.36 -54.06
C ASN A 608 9.86 38.98 -53.38
N ASN A 609 10.25 38.87 -52.10
CA ASN A 609 9.84 37.73 -51.28
C ASN A 609 8.92 38.20 -50.14
N SER A 610 7.69 37.68 -50.10
CA SER A 610 6.63 38.00 -49.12
C SER A 610 6.79 37.29 -47.78
N LEU A 611 7.89 36.57 -47.58
CA LEU A 611 8.19 35.76 -46.40
C LEU A 611 9.09 36.50 -45.39
N LEU A 612 8.82 37.79 -45.15
CA LEU A 612 9.50 38.51 -44.09
C LEU A 612 8.91 38.07 -42.75
N LEU A 613 9.72 37.43 -41.92
CA LEU A 613 9.34 37.16 -40.54
C LEU A 613 9.08 38.49 -39.82
N PRO A 614 8.00 38.59 -39.02
CA PRO A 614 7.73 39.76 -38.19
C PRO A 614 8.93 40.17 -37.31
N ARG A 615 8.92 41.39 -36.78
CA ARG A 615 9.99 41.83 -35.86
C ARG A 615 9.83 41.22 -34.47
N ASP A 616 8.59 40.96 -34.07
CA ASP A 616 8.23 40.38 -32.80
C ASP A 616 7.72 38.94 -33.01
N PRO A 617 8.32 37.91 -32.39
CA PRO A 617 7.84 36.53 -32.49
C PRO A 617 6.36 36.36 -32.13
N HIS A 618 5.81 37.22 -31.27
CA HIS A 618 4.39 37.16 -30.88
C HIS A 618 3.45 37.39 -32.08
N GLN A 619 3.88 38.19 -33.06
CA GLN A 619 3.13 38.46 -34.29
C GLN A 619 3.03 37.27 -35.25
N LEU A 620 3.72 36.15 -34.98
CA LEU A 620 3.49 34.89 -35.70
C LEU A 620 2.10 34.30 -35.42
N PHE A 621 1.57 34.55 -34.21
CA PHE A 621 0.31 33.99 -33.72
C PHE A 621 -0.79 35.05 -33.71
N ASP A 622 -0.41 36.29 -33.39
CA ASP A 622 -1.26 37.44 -33.52
C ASP A 622 -1.16 37.92 -34.98
N GLY A 623 -2.10 37.48 -35.83
CA GLY A 623 -2.11 37.80 -37.27
C GLY A 623 -1.82 39.28 -37.56
N PRO A 624 -1.27 39.61 -38.75
CA PRO A 624 -0.62 40.89 -39.01
C PRO A 624 -1.51 42.05 -38.56
N THR A 625 -1.09 42.74 -37.51
CA THR A 625 -1.78 43.89 -36.92
C THR A 625 -1.72 45.13 -37.81
N ASP A 626 -1.23 44.98 -39.05
CA ASP A 626 -1.22 46.00 -40.09
C ASP A 626 -2.40 45.83 -41.05
N THR A 627 -3.60 45.76 -40.48
CA THR A 627 -4.73 46.42 -41.12
C THR A 627 -4.94 47.72 -40.37
N GLN A 628 -4.13 48.73 -40.68
CA GLN A 628 -4.69 50.07 -40.71
C GLN A 628 -5.91 49.97 -41.63
N SER A 629 -7.09 49.90 -41.01
CA SER A 629 -8.34 50.07 -41.71
C SER A 629 -8.22 51.39 -42.46
N ILE A 630 -8.02 51.29 -43.78
CA ILE A 630 -8.15 52.42 -44.67
C ILE A 630 -9.60 52.85 -44.54
N ASP A 631 -9.82 53.85 -43.70
CA ASP A 631 -11.09 54.52 -43.58
C ASP A 631 -11.34 55.27 -44.90
N LEU A 632 -12.09 54.61 -45.79
CA LEU A 632 -12.52 55.14 -47.09
C LEU A 632 -13.37 56.42 -46.96
N ARG A 633 -13.63 56.93 -45.75
CA ARG A 633 -14.36 58.19 -45.51
C ARG A 633 -13.46 59.40 -45.30
N LYS A 634 -12.12 59.23 -45.20
CA LYS A 634 -11.22 60.39 -45.16
C LYS A 634 -10.77 60.75 -46.58
N PRO A 635 -11.10 61.97 -47.07
CA PRO A 635 -10.60 62.42 -48.35
C PRO A 635 -9.09 62.65 -48.24
N GLN A 636 -8.35 62.13 -49.23
CA GLN A 636 -6.94 62.47 -49.42
C GLN A 636 -6.83 64.00 -49.60
N SER A 637 -6.17 64.66 -48.66
CA SER A 637 -5.74 66.05 -48.83
C SER A 637 -4.22 66.10 -48.86
N GLY A 638 -3.68 66.53 -50.01
CA GLY A 638 -2.35 67.14 -50.07
C GLY A 638 -1.33 66.36 -50.88
N ALA A 639 -1.35 66.54 -52.20
CA ALA A 639 -0.13 66.61 -53.00
C ALA A 639 0.35 68.06 -53.02
N PRO A 640 1.66 68.32 -52.91
CA PRO A 640 2.32 69.31 -53.74
C PRO A 640 2.85 68.69 -55.03
#